data_AF-A0A3L7XLA6-F1
#
_entry.id   AF-A0A3L7XLA6-F1
#
_cell.length_a   1.000
_cell.length_b   1.000
_cell.length_c   1.000
_cell.angle_alpha   90.00
_cell.angle_beta   90.00
_cell.angle_gamma   90.00
#
_symmetry.space_group_name_H-M   'P 1'
#
loop_
_entity.id
_entity.type
_entity.pdbx_description
1 polymer ?
#
loop_
_entity_poly.entity_id
_entity_poly.type
_entity_poly.pdbx_seq_one_letter_code
_entity_poly.pdbx_strand_id
1 'polypeptide(L)'
;MMRFKHRQTRHYLASCALLLALLTGALLSPASPVHAEPPDLDLPRGFEQEAVANGLTKPTSFAFAPDGRIFVAEKAGFVRVIDGNGLQVQPWLDISGKVNSFFDRGLDGIAVDPNWPRAPYIYLAYSYDPPEAKVHNPEGARVSRVVRVTATGNLNVGDPGSEVVLVGTNSRFEFIGNPDKGDSAPYTCQNGDGSYVRDCVPNEGNSHMISQIGFGPDGALYISSGDGINYNYANLRAQSVDSLAGKILRVNPANGNGYANNPFYNGDPGSNRSKVFALGLRNPWRFTFQPGTGSLFVADVGNNKWEEINRVPAGANLGWPCFEGRVENAFDPECQPTLSGAWPVTHGVYVYPHAKNRGAAIGGDFVRGNNFPAAFRGAYFYGDFNSATIDYLLFDQQGGATSHVFTAPAFAAVQMTFGRDGALYLLYHFNGTLARIRYTGVENSPPVAVAQANVTSGPPPLAVQFVGSNSHDPDGDRLTLLWDFGDGQSSGDHNPVHTYSTAGVYRANLTVSDLNAARSQSIEIRVGEGAPVATIDAPGNGSHYAMGDRVNFRGQASDPQDGALTGGALKWSVFLHHNEHIHSDYFTASGSSGSFAYDDHGDGVYLELCLTATDSSGLSSQNCVNLLPKETTLTFQSQPSGLPLSYAGSSYTTPFRVRTYQNAERTIEAPPTAQGGLRFAGWSDVGGARHSVRVAGEATYTATYIDPNGAIPAQAAAGAGDGAVVNSSSPAVTAPSTNSQSSGQSAGQSAGQGAGQHSGNGRILTEGAPEGGARLLLRAASQFNERWAAVQWKNDKGQWQTVDGWQGAVVNGYQRWWIGPDLYNAGPFRWAILDGEAGNLLAASEPFNLPEAEDKMRVWEVP
;
A
#
# COMPACT_ATOMS: atom_id res chain seq x y z
N MET A 1 83.51 -16.22 5.87
CA MET A 1 82.90 -17.56 5.98
C MET A 1 82.95 -17.99 7.44
N MET A 2 81.77 -18.32 8.00
CA MET A 2 81.43 -19.11 9.22
C MET A 2 82.08 -18.79 10.58
N ARG A 3 81.44 -18.92 11.75
CA ARG A 3 80.03 -18.99 12.25
C ARG A 3 80.20 -19.01 13.78
N PHE A 4 79.54 -18.13 14.54
CA PHE A 4 79.45 -18.21 16.01
C PHE A 4 78.20 -17.47 16.51
N LYS A 5 77.38 -18.10 17.37
CA LYS A 5 76.84 -17.58 18.65
C LYS A 5 75.75 -18.49 19.26
N HIS A 6 76.08 -19.08 20.42
CA HIS A 6 75.47 -18.92 21.77
C HIS A 6 74.10 -18.19 21.89
N ARG A 7 73.24 -18.38 22.91
CA ARG A 7 73.06 -19.28 24.08
C ARG A 7 71.73 -18.84 24.75
N GLN A 8 71.07 -19.78 25.43
CA GLN A 8 70.31 -19.65 26.70
C GLN A 8 68.89 -19.02 26.81
N THR A 9 68.10 -19.78 27.60
CA THR A 9 67.05 -19.43 28.59
C THR A 9 65.66 -19.00 28.12
N ARG A 10 64.64 -19.77 28.55
CA ARG A 10 63.36 -19.28 29.12
C ARG A 10 62.61 -20.42 29.84
N HIS A 11 62.85 -20.55 31.14
CA HIS A 11 61.86 -21.01 32.13
C HIS A 11 61.21 -19.73 32.67
N TYR A 12 60.01 -19.40 32.21
CA TYR A 12 59.00 -18.53 32.81
C TYR A 12 57.81 -18.59 31.84
N LEU A 13 56.58 -18.68 32.35
CA LEU A 13 55.29 -18.81 31.64
C LEU A 13 54.64 -20.20 31.65
N ALA A 14 54.67 -20.89 32.80
CA ALA A 14 53.71 -21.97 33.12
C ALA A 14 52.56 -21.50 34.03
N SER A 15 52.34 -20.18 34.15
CA SER A 15 51.30 -19.60 35.02
C SER A 15 50.43 -18.52 34.36
N CYS A 16 50.54 -18.30 33.05
CA CYS A 16 49.65 -17.38 32.29
C CYS A 16 48.67 -18.08 31.35
N ALA A 17 48.72 -19.42 31.21
CA ALA A 17 47.85 -20.14 30.28
C ALA A 17 46.51 -20.60 30.90
N LEU A 18 46.33 -20.50 32.22
CA LEU A 18 45.09 -20.89 32.90
C LEU A 18 44.14 -19.73 33.26
N LEU A 19 44.56 -18.47 33.09
CA LEU A 19 43.72 -17.29 33.32
C LEU A 19 43.11 -16.69 32.04
N LEU A 20 43.54 -17.16 30.86
CA LEU A 20 42.98 -16.75 29.56
C LEU A 20 41.88 -17.70 29.04
N ALA A 21 41.62 -18.80 29.74
CA ALA A 21 40.60 -19.81 29.37
C ALA A 21 39.29 -19.70 30.18
N LEU A 22 39.17 -18.71 31.08
CA LEU A 22 37.97 -18.45 31.88
C LEU A 22 37.29 -17.11 31.57
N LEU A 23 37.75 -16.38 30.54
CA LEU A 23 37.20 -15.08 30.11
C LEU A 23 36.68 -15.06 28.66
N THR A 24 36.66 -16.20 27.97
CA THR A 24 36.05 -16.36 26.63
C THR A 24 34.72 -17.11 26.66
N GLY A 25 34.15 -17.32 27.85
CA GLY A 25 32.89 -18.05 28.09
C GLY A 25 31.64 -17.17 28.20
N ALA A 26 31.69 -15.88 27.88
CA ALA A 26 30.49 -15.11 27.60
C ALA A 26 30.15 -15.33 26.13
N LEU A 27 29.46 -16.45 25.88
CA LEU A 27 28.74 -16.66 24.63
C LEU A 27 27.89 -15.41 24.40
N LEU A 28 28.28 -14.61 23.41
CA LEU A 28 27.33 -13.80 22.65
C LEU A 28 26.27 -14.79 22.18
N SER A 29 25.17 -14.89 22.93
CA SER A 29 23.91 -15.31 22.33
C SER A 29 23.75 -14.43 21.10
N PRO A 30 23.65 -14.98 19.87
CA PRO A 30 23.27 -14.14 18.75
C PRO A 30 21.99 -13.42 19.20
N ALA A 31 21.96 -12.10 19.08
CA ALA A 31 20.73 -11.35 19.26
C ALA A 31 19.66 -12.13 18.50
N SER A 32 18.67 -12.67 19.21
CA SER A 32 17.54 -13.28 18.53
C SER A 32 17.01 -12.17 17.62
N PRO A 33 16.90 -12.41 16.30
CA PRO A 33 16.36 -11.39 15.42
C PRO A 33 15.04 -10.95 16.05
N VAL A 34 14.81 -9.65 16.17
CA VAL A 34 13.48 -9.15 16.55
C VAL A 34 12.53 -9.77 15.54
N HIS A 35 11.73 -10.75 15.97
CA HIS A 35 10.78 -11.41 15.09
C HIS A 35 9.84 -10.30 14.61
N ALA A 36 9.80 -10.05 13.30
CA ALA A 36 8.70 -9.26 12.75
C ALA A 36 7.42 -10.02 13.10
N GLU A 37 6.61 -9.49 14.01
CA GLU A 37 5.32 -10.10 14.32
C GLU A 37 4.33 -9.78 13.20
N PRO A 38 3.40 -10.71 12.89
CA PRO A 38 2.30 -10.39 11.99
C PRO A 38 1.50 -9.21 12.55
N PRO A 39 0.73 -8.49 11.70
CA PRO A 39 -0.13 -7.42 12.18
C PRO A 39 -1.12 -7.96 13.19
N ASP A 40 -1.41 -7.20 14.25
CA ASP A 40 -2.47 -7.53 15.19
C ASP A 40 -3.82 -7.44 14.48
N LEU A 41 -4.52 -8.58 14.40
CA LEU A 41 -5.84 -8.70 13.79
C LEU A 41 -6.92 -8.73 14.86
N ASP A 42 -8.01 -8.00 14.64
CA ASP A 42 -9.25 -8.10 15.42
C ASP A 42 -10.01 -9.39 15.07
N LEU A 43 -9.43 -10.54 15.42
CA LEU A 43 -9.99 -11.85 15.10
C LEU A 43 -11.26 -12.14 15.90
N PRO A 44 -12.23 -12.87 15.31
CA PRO A 44 -13.37 -13.38 16.08
C PRO A 44 -12.91 -14.33 17.20
N ARG A 45 -13.71 -14.41 18.27
CA ARG A 45 -13.43 -15.30 19.41
C ARG A 45 -13.12 -16.73 18.98
N GLY A 46 -12.10 -17.31 19.63
CA GLY A 46 -11.63 -18.66 19.37
C GLY A 46 -10.74 -18.80 18.14
N PHE A 47 -10.41 -17.71 17.45
CA PHE A 47 -9.37 -17.68 16.43
C PHE A 47 -8.08 -17.08 16.98
N GLU A 48 -6.95 -17.63 16.55
CA GLU A 48 -5.63 -17.08 16.82
C GLU A 48 -4.83 -16.97 15.52
N GLN A 49 -3.94 -15.99 15.45
CA GLN A 49 -2.93 -15.88 14.41
C GLN A 49 -1.55 -16.17 14.97
N GLU A 50 -0.72 -16.83 14.17
CA GLU A 50 0.70 -17.00 14.47
C GLU A 50 1.56 -16.88 13.22
N ALA A 51 2.80 -16.43 13.41
CA ALA A 51 3.80 -16.43 12.36
C ALA A 51 4.21 -17.87 12.00
N VAL A 52 4.24 -18.17 10.71
CA VAL A 52 4.83 -19.39 10.14
C VAL A 52 6.28 -19.12 9.75
N ALA A 53 6.54 -17.96 9.14
CA ALA A 53 7.88 -17.49 8.82
C ALA A 53 7.92 -15.97 8.74
N ASN A 54 9.05 -15.41 9.19
CA ASN A 54 9.37 -13.98 9.13
C ASN A 54 10.66 -13.78 8.32
N GLY A 55 10.95 -12.54 7.93
CA GLY A 55 12.18 -12.20 7.22
C GLY A 55 12.14 -12.48 5.71
N LEU A 56 10.94 -12.59 5.14
CA LEU A 56 10.73 -12.54 3.70
C LEU A 56 10.88 -11.10 3.22
N THR A 57 11.31 -10.89 1.97
CA THR A 57 11.48 -9.55 1.39
C THR A 57 10.44 -9.33 0.30
N LYS A 58 9.45 -8.47 0.56
CA LYS A 58 8.37 -8.14 -0.38
C LYS A 58 7.76 -9.40 -1.03
N PRO A 59 7.31 -10.40 -0.25
CA PRO A 59 6.73 -11.60 -0.81
C PRO A 59 5.42 -11.29 -1.55
N THR A 60 5.18 -11.98 -2.65
CA THR A 60 4.04 -11.75 -3.55
C THR A 60 3.09 -12.94 -3.56
N SER A 61 3.64 -14.16 -3.57
CA SER A 61 2.85 -15.38 -3.62
C SER A 61 3.54 -16.56 -2.92
N PHE A 62 2.78 -17.57 -2.52
CA PHE A 62 3.31 -18.82 -1.98
C PHE A 62 2.50 -20.04 -2.45
N ALA A 63 3.15 -21.22 -2.42
CA ALA A 63 2.54 -22.49 -2.76
C ALA A 63 3.01 -23.62 -1.83
N PHE A 64 2.08 -24.50 -1.46
CA PHE A 64 2.36 -25.69 -0.66
C PHE A 64 2.88 -26.83 -1.54
N ALA A 65 3.94 -27.48 -1.09
CA ALA A 65 4.36 -28.75 -1.61
C ALA A 65 3.65 -29.91 -0.88
N PRO A 66 3.34 -31.02 -1.58
CA PRO A 66 2.73 -32.20 -0.97
C PRO A 66 3.48 -32.83 0.22
N ASP A 67 4.78 -32.56 0.36
CA ASP A 67 5.65 -33.07 1.43
C ASP A 67 5.76 -32.13 2.64
N GLY A 68 5.02 -31.01 2.65
CA GLY A 68 4.96 -30.06 3.77
C GLY A 68 5.82 -28.82 3.61
N ARG A 69 6.65 -28.71 2.56
CA ARG A 69 7.36 -27.45 2.27
C ARG A 69 6.40 -26.36 1.81
N ILE A 70 6.80 -25.11 2.04
CA ILE A 70 6.17 -23.93 1.46
C ILE A 70 7.21 -23.19 0.64
N PHE A 71 6.90 -22.94 -0.63
CA PHE A 71 7.73 -22.09 -1.48
C PHE A 71 7.09 -20.71 -1.57
N VAL A 72 7.89 -19.66 -1.42
CA VAL A 72 7.44 -18.27 -1.41
C VAL A 72 8.17 -17.50 -2.51
N ALA A 73 7.42 -16.86 -3.39
CA ALA A 73 7.93 -15.90 -4.36
C ALA A 73 8.15 -14.54 -3.68
N GLU A 74 9.35 -13.99 -3.85
CA GLU A 74 9.69 -12.61 -3.52
C GLU A 74 9.76 -11.79 -4.80
N LYS A 75 9.16 -10.60 -4.77
CA LYS A 75 8.95 -9.73 -5.94
C LYS A 75 10.18 -9.53 -6.82
N ALA A 76 11.35 -9.42 -6.19
CA ALA A 76 12.64 -9.19 -6.86
C ALA A 76 13.18 -10.40 -7.65
N GLY A 77 12.46 -11.53 -7.70
CA GLY A 77 12.85 -12.71 -8.45
C GLY A 77 13.57 -13.78 -7.63
N PHE A 78 13.30 -13.85 -6.33
CA PHE A 78 13.78 -14.93 -5.48
C PHE A 78 12.65 -15.88 -5.13
N VAL A 79 12.96 -17.18 -5.06
CA VAL A 79 12.07 -18.17 -4.45
C VAL A 79 12.68 -18.60 -3.14
N ARG A 80 11.95 -18.44 -2.04
CA ARG A 80 12.32 -18.92 -0.71
C ARG A 80 11.66 -20.27 -0.44
N VAL A 81 12.26 -21.05 0.45
CA VAL A 81 11.68 -22.31 0.92
C VAL A 81 11.61 -22.31 2.44
N ILE A 82 10.44 -22.70 2.96
CA ILE A 82 10.18 -22.96 4.37
C ILE A 82 9.97 -24.46 4.50
N ASP A 83 10.70 -25.09 5.41
CA ASP A 83 10.57 -26.51 5.71
C ASP A 83 10.40 -26.75 7.22
N GLY A 84 10.55 -28.01 7.68
CA GLY A 84 10.42 -28.36 9.10
C GLY A 84 11.40 -27.66 10.04
N ASN A 85 12.45 -27.01 9.50
CA ASN A 85 13.41 -26.20 10.25
C ASN A 85 13.15 -24.69 10.12
N GLY A 86 12.03 -24.28 9.50
CA GLY A 86 11.67 -22.89 9.25
C GLY A 86 12.17 -22.36 7.90
N LEU A 87 12.24 -21.03 7.79
CA LEU A 87 12.71 -20.33 6.59
C LEU A 87 14.20 -20.62 6.35
N GLN A 88 14.53 -21.12 5.16
CA GLN A 88 15.91 -21.40 4.81
C GLN A 88 16.70 -20.13 4.48
N VAL A 89 17.98 -20.12 4.87
CA VAL A 89 18.91 -19.00 4.66
C VAL A 89 19.16 -18.77 3.17
N GLN A 90 19.42 -19.84 2.43
CA GLN A 90 19.64 -19.75 0.98
C GLN A 90 18.30 -19.75 0.24
N PRO A 91 18.12 -18.89 -0.78
CA PRO A 91 16.96 -18.98 -1.64
C PRO A 91 16.98 -20.33 -2.38
N TRP A 92 15.78 -20.88 -2.63
CA TRP A 92 15.60 -22.04 -3.50
C TRP A 92 16.03 -21.73 -4.93
N LEU A 93 15.72 -20.53 -5.43
CA LEU A 93 16.11 -20.06 -6.77
C LEU A 93 16.31 -18.54 -6.76
N ASP A 94 17.30 -18.08 -7.52
CA ASP A 94 17.51 -16.67 -7.85
C ASP A 94 17.39 -16.48 -9.37
N ILE A 95 16.36 -15.77 -9.79
CA ILE A 95 16.14 -15.29 -11.16
C ILE A 95 16.04 -13.76 -11.21
N SER A 96 16.54 -13.06 -10.20
CA SER A 96 16.49 -11.60 -10.11
C SER A 96 17.06 -10.91 -11.36
N GLY A 97 18.10 -11.51 -11.96
CA GLY A 97 18.66 -11.05 -13.23
C GLY A 97 17.74 -11.16 -14.45
N LYS A 98 16.56 -11.79 -14.33
CA LYS A 98 15.56 -11.95 -15.41
C LYS A 98 14.23 -11.25 -15.10
N VAL A 99 14.07 -10.69 -13.90
CA VAL A 99 12.79 -10.15 -13.41
C VAL A 99 12.85 -8.63 -13.38
N ASN A 100 11.88 -7.98 -14.01
CA ASN A 100 11.65 -6.55 -13.82
C ASN A 100 10.76 -6.41 -12.58
N SER A 101 11.28 -5.79 -11.52
CA SER A 101 10.58 -5.65 -10.23
C SER A 101 10.11 -4.22 -9.94
N PHE A 102 9.99 -3.41 -11.00
CA PHE A 102 9.56 -2.01 -10.91
C PHE A 102 8.07 -1.90 -10.62
N PHE A 103 7.70 -1.07 -9.65
CA PHE A 103 6.31 -0.81 -9.24
C PHE A 103 5.52 -2.08 -8.87
N ASP A 104 4.49 -2.50 -9.58
CA ASP A 104 3.78 -3.75 -9.24
C ASP A 104 4.44 -4.97 -9.85
N ARG A 105 5.22 -4.81 -10.93
CA ARG A 105 5.88 -5.92 -11.63
C ARG A 105 6.78 -6.72 -10.69
N GLY A 106 6.90 -8.01 -10.98
CA GLY A 106 7.86 -8.85 -10.31
C GLY A 106 7.70 -10.32 -10.64
N LEU A 107 8.18 -11.17 -9.73
CA LEU A 107 7.78 -12.56 -9.65
C LEU A 107 6.50 -12.63 -8.81
N ASP A 108 5.36 -12.95 -9.43
CA ASP A 108 4.02 -12.79 -8.82
C ASP A 108 3.22 -14.07 -8.72
N GLY A 109 3.59 -15.11 -9.47
CA GLY A 109 2.92 -16.41 -9.42
C GLY A 109 3.89 -17.54 -9.12
N ILE A 110 3.47 -18.44 -8.23
CA ILE A 110 4.18 -19.70 -7.94
C ILE A 110 3.19 -20.87 -7.80
N ALA A 111 3.52 -22.02 -8.38
CA ALA A 111 2.79 -23.27 -8.16
C ALA A 111 3.74 -24.46 -8.08
N VAL A 112 3.38 -25.46 -7.29
CA VAL A 112 4.13 -26.72 -7.15
C VAL A 112 3.40 -27.83 -7.89
N ASP A 113 4.13 -28.68 -8.60
CA ASP A 113 3.54 -29.85 -9.27
C ASP A 113 2.79 -30.75 -8.26
N PRO A 114 1.53 -31.16 -8.53
CA PRO A 114 0.76 -32.02 -7.64
C PRO A 114 1.41 -33.40 -7.38
N ASN A 115 2.29 -33.87 -8.27
CA ASN A 115 3.02 -35.14 -8.14
C ASN A 115 4.36 -35.02 -7.42
N TRP A 116 4.69 -33.84 -6.88
CA TRP A 116 5.87 -33.64 -6.06
C TRP A 116 5.94 -34.64 -4.89
N PRO A 117 7.12 -35.21 -4.56
CA PRO A 117 8.44 -34.92 -5.15
C PRO A 117 8.79 -35.76 -6.39
N ARG A 118 7.88 -36.61 -6.89
CA ARG A 118 8.15 -37.46 -8.07
C ARG A 118 8.27 -36.65 -9.36
N ALA A 119 7.55 -35.55 -9.44
CA ALA A 119 7.75 -34.49 -10.42
C ALA A 119 8.28 -33.27 -9.67
N PRO A 120 9.60 -33.09 -9.54
CA PRO A 120 10.18 -32.04 -8.71
C PRO A 120 10.14 -30.68 -9.41
N TYR A 121 8.96 -30.26 -9.89
CA TYR A 121 8.77 -29.05 -10.66
C TYR A 121 8.08 -27.95 -9.86
N ILE A 122 8.61 -26.74 -9.99
CA ILE A 122 7.96 -25.49 -9.58
C ILE A 122 7.71 -24.67 -10.83
N TYR A 123 6.53 -24.07 -10.90
CA TYR A 123 6.10 -23.19 -11.96
C TYR A 123 6.14 -21.76 -11.43
N LEU A 124 6.57 -20.81 -12.26
CA LEU A 124 6.75 -19.41 -11.90
C LEU A 124 6.15 -18.51 -12.98
N ALA A 125 5.47 -17.44 -12.58
CA ALA A 125 4.95 -16.41 -13.48
C ALA A 125 5.49 -15.03 -13.07
N TYR A 126 6.07 -14.31 -14.02
CA TYR A 126 6.77 -13.06 -13.73
C TYR A 126 6.86 -12.11 -14.93
N SER A 127 7.08 -10.83 -14.64
CA SER A 127 7.48 -9.81 -15.60
C SER A 127 8.93 -10.03 -16.02
N TYR A 128 9.13 -10.47 -17.26
CA TYR A 128 10.44 -10.77 -17.82
C TYR A 128 11.15 -9.49 -18.27
N ASP A 129 12.42 -9.38 -17.88
CA ASP A 129 13.34 -8.31 -18.26
C ASP A 129 14.41 -8.88 -19.21
N PRO A 130 14.19 -8.84 -20.54
CA PRO A 130 15.21 -9.26 -21.50
C PRO A 130 16.53 -8.50 -21.25
N PRO A 131 17.70 -9.14 -21.40
CA PRO A 131 18.99 -8.46 -21.23
C PRO A 131 19.12 -7.15 -22.02
N GLU A 132 18.53 -7.11 -23.21
CA GLU A 132 18.51 -5.95 -24.10
C GLU A 132 17.66 -4.80 -23.55
N ALA A 133 16.63 -5.08 -22.74
CA ALA A 133 15.78 -4.06 -22.12
C ALA A 133 16.45 -3.35 -20.92
N LYS A 134 17.54 -3.89 -20.38
CA LYS A 134 18.20 -3.37 -19.16
C LYS A 134 18.88 -2.01 -19.34
N VAL A 135 19.17 -1.63 -20.58
CA VAL A 135 19.73 -0.31 -20.90
C VAL A 135 18.66 0.76 -21.10
N HIS A 136 17.38 0.36 -21.08
CA HIS A 136 16.22 1.23 -21.26
C HIS A 136 15.56 1.58 -19.93
N ASN A 137 14.53 2.43 -19.99
CA ASN A 137 13.73 2.79 -18.82
C ASN A 137 13.17 1.52 -18.11
N PRO A 138 13.44 1.31 -16.80
CA PRO A 138 12.86 0.20 -16.04
C PRO A 138 11.32 0.24 -15.99
N GLU A 139 10.72 1.42 -16.14
CA GLU A 139 9.27 1.61 -16.16
C GLU A 139 8.64 1.32 -17.52
N GLY A 140 9.43 1.40 -18.59
CA GLY A 140 8.91 1.22 -19.94
C GLY A 140 8.47 -0.22 -20.20
N ALA A 141 7.99 -0.48 -21.42
CA ALA A 141 7.27 -1.71 -21.71
C ALA A 141 8.12 -2.97 -21.49
N ARG A 142 7.47 -4.02 -20.99
CA ARG A 142 8.05 -5.35 -20.76
C ARG A 142 7.08 -6.42 -21.28
N VAL A 143 7.43 -7.67 -21.05
CA VAL A 143 6.63 -8.84 -21.40
C VAL A 143 6.63 -9.81 -20.22
N SER A 144 5.65 -10.68 -20.12
CA SER A 144 5.58 -11.67 -19.04
C SER A 144 5.88 -13.08 -19.51
N ARG A 145 6.30 -13.96 -18.59
CA ARG A 145 6.53 -15.39 -18.87
C ARG A 145 5.94 -16.27 -17.79
N VAL A 146 5.54 -17.48 -18.19
CA VAL A 146 5.35 -18.62 -17.29
C VAL A 146 6.42 -19.66 -17.60
N VAL A 147 7.17 -20.05 -16.59
CA VAL A 147 8.25 -21.03 -16.71
C VAL A 147 8.06 -22.19 -15.74
N ARG A 148 8.71 -23.31 -16.03
CA ARG A 148 8.89 -24.44 -15.12
C ARG A 148 10.36 -24.59 -14.80
N VAL A 149 10.69 -24.78 -13.53
CA VAL A 149 12.03 -25.04 -13.01
C VAL A 149 12.02 -26.36 -12.24
N THR A 150 13.10 -27.12 -12.35
CA THR A 150 13.25 -28.43 -11.69
C THR A 150 14.10 -28.27 -10.44
N ALA A 151 13.72 -28.92 -9.34
CA ALA A 151 14.59 -29.04 -8.18
C ALA A 151 15.77 -29.97 -8.49
N THR A 152 16.92 -29.70 -7.86
CA THR A 152 18.09 -30.57 -7.93
C THR A 152 17.84 -31.88 -7.15
N GLY A 153 18.86 -32.74 -7.03
CA GLY A 153 18.81 -33.88 -6.10
C GLY A 153 18.56 -33.47 -4.64
N ASN A 154 18.82 -32.21 -4.28
CA ASN A 154 18.32 -31.59 -3.06
C ASN A 154 17.05 -30.79 -3.38
N LEU A 155 15.91 -31.21 -2.84
CA LEU A 155 14.60 -30.59 -3.07
C LEU A 155 14.49 -29.13 -2.54
N ASN A 156 15.39 -28.72 -1.64
CA ASN A 156 15.50 -27.33 -1.18
C ASN A 156 16.32 -26.43 -2.13
N VAL A 157 16.78 -26.94 -3.28
CA VAL A 157 17.57 -26.19 -4.26
C VAL A 157 16.98 -26.38 -5.65
N GLY A 158 16.61 -25.28 -6.30
CA GLY A 158 16.20 -25.21 -7.70
C GLY A 158 17.41 -25.19 -8.64
N ASP A 159 17.30 -25.83 -9.80
CA ASP A 159 18.30 -25.76 -10.85
C ASP A 159 17.99 -24.59 -11.80
N PRO A 160 18.71 -23.45 -11.74
CA PRO A 160 18.47 -22.31 -12.62
C PRO A 160 18.70 -22.62 -14.11
N GLY A 161 19.45 -23.68 -14.43
CA GLY A 161 19.68 -24.14 -15.79
C GLY A 161 18.54 -25.01 -16.37
N SER A 162 17.58 -25.41 -15.55
CA SER A 162 16.49 -26.32 -15.94
C SER A 162 15.21 -25.63 -16.44
N GLU A 163 15.26 -24.30 -16.57
CA GLU A 163 14.11 -23.46 -16.93
C GLU A 163 13.52 -23.84 -18.30
N VAL A 164 12.20 -24.05 -18.34
CA VAL A 164 11.43 -24.26 -19.57
C VAL A 164 10.32 -23.22 -19.64
N VAL A 165 10.30 -22.39 -20.70
CA VAL A 165 9.22 -21.42 -20.94
C VAL A 165 7.98 -22.16 -21.48
N LEU A 166 6.86 -22.06 -20.77
CA LEU A 166 5.58 -22.68 -21.12
C LEU A 166 4.63 -21.70 -21.81
N VAL A 167 4.57 -20.46 -21.31
CA VAL A 167 3.78 -19.37 -21.90
C VAL A 167 4.67 -18.15 -22.01
N GLY A 168 4.59 -17.46 -23.15
CA GLY A 168 5.51 -16.36 -23.45
C GLY A 168 6.79 -16.81 -24.16
N THR A 169 6.76 -17.86 -25.00
CA THR A 169 7.95 -18.25 -25.80
C THR A 169 8.42 -17.16 -26.77
N ASN A 170 7.51 -16.25 -27.16
CA ASN A 170 7.82 -15.02 -27.89
C ASN A 170 7.69 -13.76 -27.00
N SER A 171 7.63 -13.90 -25.68
CA SER A 171 7.88 -12.78 -24.77
C SER A 171 9.39 -12.46 -24.81
N ARG A 172 9.82 -11.69 -25.81
CA ARG A 172 11.21 -11.36 -26.17
C ARG A 172 11.34 -9.86 -26.44
N PHE A 173 12.58 -9.37 -26.41
CA PHE A 173 12.89 -7.94 -26.63
C PHE A 173 12.24 -7.38 -27.92
N GLU A 174 12.27 -8.13 -29.02
CA GLU A 174 11.71 -7.72 -30.32
C GLU A 174 10.19 -7.44 -30.30
N PHE A 175 9.48 -7.90 -29.26
CA PHE A 175 8.04 -7.77 -29.12
C PHE A 175 7.61 -6.98 -27.87
N ILE A 176 8.53 -6.33 -27.15
CA ILE A 176 8.18 -5.57 -25.95
C ILE A 176 7.46 -4.26 -26.25
N GLY A 177 7.40 -3.81 -27.51
CA GLY A 177 6.83 -2.51 -27.83
C GLY A 177 7.83 -1.39 -27.51
N ASN A 178 7.43 -0.39 -26.73
CA ASN A 178 8.26 0.77 -26.40
C ASN A 178 8.98 0.62 -25.03
N PRO A 179 10.25 0.18 -25.00
CA PRO A 179 10.97 -0.06 -23.74
C PRO A 179 11.28 1.19 -22.93
N ASP A 180 11.16 2.38 -23.52
CA ASP A 180 11.44 3.65 -22.85
C ASP A 180 10.16 4.37 -22.39
N LYS A 181 9.03 4.09 -23.05
CA LYS A 181 7.74 4.78 -22.86
C LYS A 181 6.56 3.80 -22.87
N GLY A 182 6.59 2.79 -22.00
CA GLY A 182 5.48 1.90 -21.64
C GLY A 182 4.34 1.76 -22.64
N ASP A 183 3.23 2.40 -22.33
CA ASP A 183 1.95 2.37 -23.06
C ASP A 183 1.89 3.28 -24.31
N SER A 184 3.05 3.72 -24.81
CA SER A 184 3.16 4.42 -26.09
C SER A 184 3.46 3.42 -27.21
N ALA A 185 2.90 3.67 -28.40
CA ALA A 185 3.26 2.90 -29.58
C ALA A 185 4.80 2.93 -29.82
N PRO A 186 5.39 1.82 -30.32
CA PRO A 186 4.75 0.54 -30.65
C PRO A 186 4.30 -0.25 -29.40
N TYR A 187 3.17 -0.95 -29.52
CA TYR A 187 2.57 -1.71 -28.42
C TYR A 187 3.18 -3.12 -28.28
N THR A 188 3.27 -3.62 -27.06
CA THR A 188 3.79 -4.95 -26.73
C THR A 188 2.92 -6.04 -27.35
N CYS A 189 3.56 -7.09 -27.86
CA CYS A 189 2.91 -8.26 -28.46
C CYS A 189 1.94 -7.93 -29.60
N GLN A 190 2.14 -6.82 -30.31
CA GLN A 190 1.34 -6.43 -31.47
C GLN A 190 2.24 -6.22 -32.70
N ASN A 191 1.81 -6.78 -33.84
CA ASN A 191 2.44 -6.59 -35.13
C ASN A 191 2.01 -5.26 -35.75
N GLY A 192 2.79 -4.76 -36.73
CA GLY A 192 2.49 -3.49 -37.41
C GLY A 192 1.17 -3.47 -38.20
N ASP A 193 0.57 -4.63 -38.46
CA ASP A 193 -0.76 -4.77 -39.09
C ASP A 193 -1.91 -4.83 -38.07
N GLY A 194 -1.62 -4.68 -36.78
CA GLY A 194 -2.59 -4.75 -35.67
C GLY A 194 -2.85 -6.16 -35.13
N SER A 195 -2.36 -7.21 -35.80
CA SER A 195 -2.48 -8.59 -35.31
C SER A 195 -1.60 -8.86 -34.08
N TYR A 196 -1.90 -9.90 -33.31
CA TYR A 196 -1.15 -10.21 -32.09
C TYR A 196 -0.02 -11.21 -32.33
N VAL A 197 1.09 -10.99 -31.63
CA VAL A 197 2.23 -11.90 -31.64
C VAL A 197 1.83 -13.20 -30.93
N ARG A 198 2.08 -14.33 -31.60
CA ARG A 198 1.84 -15.66 -31.05
C ARG A 198 2.66 -15.86 -29.77
N ASP A 199 2.03 -16.40 -28.74
CA ASP A 199 2.61 -16.76 -27.45
C ASP A 199 3.51 -15.68 -26.84
N CYS A 200 2.99 -14.46 -26.84
CA CYS A 200 3.59 -13.28 -26.22
C CYS A 200 2.58 -12.73 -25.22
N VAL A 201 3.01 -12.53 -23.97
CA VAL A 201 2.17 -11.99 -22.90
C VAL A 201 2.54 -10.53 -22.67
N PRO A 202 1.65 -9.58 -22.97
CA PRO A 202 1.99 -8.17 -22.90
C PRO A 202 2.08 -7.65 -21.47
N ASN A 203 3.01 -6.73 -21.23
CA ASN A 203 3.20 -6.03 -19.97
C ASN A 203 3.71 -4.60 -20.25
N GLU A 204 2.88 -3.76 -20.85
CA GLU A 204 3.22 -2.39 -21.26
C GLU A 204 3.33 -1.46 -20.06
N GLY A 205 2.28 -1.45 -19.24
CA GLY A 205 2.27 -0.70 -17.99
C GLY A 205 3.09 -1.37 -16.88
N ASN A 206 3.20 -0.67 -15.77
CA ASN A 206 3.89 -1.10 -14.56
C ASN A 206 2.99 -1.86 -13.56
N SER A 207 1.75 -2.16 -13.97
CA SER A 207 0.73 -2.95 -13.27
C SER A 207 -0.07 -3.86 -14.22
N HIS A 208 -0.94 -4.71 -13.66
CA HIS A 208 -1.80 -5.68 -14.37
C HIS A 208 -1.05 -6.65 -15.27
N MET A 209 0.09 -7.12 -14.79
CA MET A 209 0.88 -8.15 -15.43
C MET A 209 0.26 -9.54 -15.24
N ILE A 210 0.97 -10.56 -15.71
CA ILE A 210 0.69 -11.94 -15.32
C ILE A 210 0.76 -12.09 -13.80
N SER A 211 -0.14 -12.85 -13.19
CA SER A 211 -0.21 -12.98 -11.73
C SER A 211 -0.25 -14.45 -11.31
N GLN A 212 -1.33 -14.90 -10.68
CA GLN A 212 -1.39 -16.22 -10.07
C GLN A 212 -1.31 -17.34 -11.10
N ILE A 213 -0.67 -18.43 -10.69
CA ILE A 213 -0.67 -19.72 -11.37
C ILE A 213 -1.10 -20.80 -10.39
N GLY A 214 -1.82 -21.82 -10.88
CA GLY A 214 -2.35 -22.86 -10.02
C GLY A 214 -2.86 -24.05 -10.82
N PHE A 215 -2.86 -25.22 -10.21
CA PHE A 215 -3.40 -26.43 -10.83
C PHE A 215 -4.91 -26.52 -10.62
N GLY A 216 -5.64 -26.74 -11.72
CA GLY A 216 -7.05 -27.08 -11.67
C GLY A 216 -7.28 -28.52 -11.19
N PRO A 217 -8.52 -28.87 -10.81
CA PRO A 217 -8.89 -30.24 -10.43
C PRO A 217 -8.72 -31.25 -11.58
N ASP A 218 -8.57 -30.76 -12.81
CA ASP A 218 -8.31 -31.53 -14.03
C ASP A 218 -6.82 -31.75 -14.32
N GLY A 219 -5.91 -31.24 -13.47
CA GLY A 219 -4.47 -31.33 -13.64
C GLY A 219 -3.88 -30.36 -14.67
N ALA A 220 -4.69 -29.47 -15.25
CA ALA A 220 -4.19 -28.39 -16.10
C ALA A 220 -3.58 -27.26 -15.26
N LEU A 221 -2.64 -26.51 -15.86
CA LEU A 221 -2.13 -25.28 -15.26
C LEU A 221 -3.02 -24.11 -15.70
N TYR A 222 -3.61 -23.43 -14.72
CA TYR A 222 -4.37 -22.21 -14.91
C TYR A 222 -3.51 -21.00 -14.56
N ILE A 223 -3.64 -19.94 -15.34
CA ILE A 223 -2.80 -18.75 -15.24
C ILE A 223 -3.71 -17.53 -15.36
N SER A 224 -3.60 -16.59 -14.43
CA SER A 224 -4.25 -15.29 -14.56
C SER A 224 -3.32 -14.29 -15.24
N SER A 225 -3.84 -13.59 -16.24
CA SER A 225 -3.11 -12.56 -16.98
C SER A 225 -3.95 -11.29 -17.00
N GLY A 226 -3.43 -10.23 -16.38
CA GLY A 226 -4.01 -8.90 -16.50
C GLY A 226 -3.95 -8.36 -17.92
N ASP A 227 -4.61 -7.23 -18.13
CA ASP A 227 -4.70 -6.59 -19.43
C ASP A 227 -3.35 -5.99 -19.88
N GLY A 228 -2.36 -5.87 -18.98
CA GLY A 228 -1.04 -5.37 -19.29
C GLY A 228 -0.97 -3.86 -19.60
N ILE A 229 -2.05 -3.13 -19.28
CA ILE A 229 -2.31 -1.67 -19.38
C ILE A 229 -1.82 -0.96 -20.66
N ASN A 230 -2.80 -0.44 -21.41
CA ASN A 230 -2.65 0.62 -22.41
C ASN A 230 -3.66 1.74 -22.07
N TYR A 231 -3.22 2.85 -21.48
CA TYR A 231 -4.12 3.86 -20.93
C TYR A 231 -4.96 4.59 -22.00
N ASN A 232 -4.53 4.55 -23.27
CA ASN A 232 -5.14 5.33 -24.35
C ASN A 232 -6.46 4.77 -24.89
N TYR A 233 -6.90 3.56 -24.52
CA TYR A 233 -8.06 2.93 -25.18
C TYR A 233 -9.06 2.21 -24.26
N ALA A 234 -8.74 1.96 -22.99
CA ALA A 234 -9.32 0.82 -22.25
C ALA A 234 -8.99 -0.48 -23.02
N ASN A 235 -8.26 -1.41 -22.42
CA ASN A 235 -7.46 -2.34 -23.20
C ASN A 235 -8.29 -3.41 -23.93
N LEU A 236 -8.71 -3.13 -25.18
CA LEU A 236 -9.55 -4.01 -26.01
C LEU A 236 -8.92 -5.37 -26.31
N ARG A 237 -7.60 -5.53 -26.07
CA ARG A 237 -6.95 -6.86 -26.11
C ARG A 237 -7.60 -7.84 -25.14
N ALA A 238 -8.20 -7.36 -24.05
CA ALA A 238 -8.98 -8.18 -23.11
C ALA A 238 -10.18 -8.87 -23.81
N GLN A 239 -10.79 -8.23 -24.81
CA GLN A 239 -11.90 -8.76 -25.61
C GLN A 239 -11.46 -9.64 -26.79
N SER A 240 -10.18 -9.63 -27.18
CA SER A 240 -9.67 -10.50 -28.24
C SER A 240 -9.14 -11.82 -27.70
N VAL A 241 -9.66 -12.94 -28.21
CA VAL A 241 -9.13 -14.29 -27.92
C VAL A 241 -7.77 -14.56 -28.55
N ASP A 242 -7.34 -13.74 -29.52
CA ASP A 242 -6.02 -13.86 -30.15
C ASP A 242 -4.91 -13.14 -29.37
N SER A 243 -5.26 -12.39 -28.33
CA SER A 243 -4.32 -11.83 -27.36
C SER A 243 -4.32 -12.63 -26.06
N LEU A 244 -3.20 -12.60 -25.33
CA LEU A 244 -3.07 -13.17 -23.99
C LEU A 244 -3.33 -12.17 -22.86
N ALA A 245 -3.64 -10.91 -23.17
CA ALA A 245 -4.00 -9.87 -22.20
C ALA A 245 -5.42 -10.05 -21.65
N GLY A 246 -5.63 -9.89 -20.34
CA GLY A 246 -6.96 -9.87 -19.72
C GLY A 246 -7.68 -11.21 -19.80
N LYS A 247 -6.98 -12.29 -19.44
CA LYS A 247 -7.40 -13.69 -19.62
C LYS A 247 -7.24 -14.52 -18.35
N ILE A 248 -8.04 -15.58 -18.26
CA ILE A 248 -7.59 -16.83 -17.63
C ILE A 248 -7.13 -17.76 -18.74
N LEU A 249 -5.90 -18.27 -18.63
CA LEU A 249 -5.36 -19.29 -19.53
C LEU A 249 -5.46 -20.67 -18.87
N ARG A 250 -5.60 -21.71 -19.70
CA ARG A 250 -5.57 -23.11 -19.28
C ARG A 250 -4.66 -23.90 -20.22
N VAL A 251 -3.50 -24.32 -19.72
CA VAL A 251 -2.44 -24.92 -20.53
C VAL A 251 -1.93 -26.24 -19.95
N ASN A 252 -1.34 -27.05 -20.80
CA ASN A 252 -0.68 -28.28 -20.40
C ASN A 252 0.63 -27.96 -19.65
N PRO A 253 0.81 -28.46 -18.42
CA PRO A 253 1.99 -28.14 -17.59
C PRO A 253 3.32 -28.70 -18.13
N ALA A 254 3.28 -29.61 -19.10
CA ALA A 254 4.49 -30.20 -19.69
C ALA A 254 5.06 -29.36 -20.84
N ASN A 255 4.22 -28.64 -21.59
CA ASN A 255 4.64 -27.98 -22.83
C ASN A 255 3.95 -26.62 -23.10
N GLY A 256 3.02 -26.17 -22.27
CA GLY A 256 2.36 -24.87 -22.39
C GLY A 256 1.31 -24.77 -23.50
N ASN A 257 0.98 -25.88 -24.15
CA ASN A 257 -0.07 -25.93 -25.18
C ASN A 257 -1.46 -25.81 -24.58
N GLY A 258 -2.36 -25.19 -25.33
CA GLY A 258 -3.79 -25.24 -25.09
C GLY A 258 -4.35 -26.65 -25.27
N TYR A 259 -5.35 -27.00 -24.45
CA TYR A 259 -6.03 -28.28 -24.60
C TYR A 259 -7.08 -28.23 -25.72
N ALA A 260 -7.32 -29.36 -26.39
CA ALA A 260 -8.33 -29.47 -27.44
C ALA A 260 -9.77 -29.20 -26.96
N ASN A 261 -10.02 -29.33 -25.65
CA ASN A 261 -11.30 -29.01 -25.03
C ASN A 261 -11.35 -27.59 -24.43
N ASN A 262 -10.36 -26.73 -24.69
CA ASN A 262 -10.48 -25.31 -24.36
C ASN A 262 -11.55 -24.65 -25.26
N PRO A 263 -12.31 -23.66 -24.73
CA PRO A 263 -13.46 -23.06 -25.43
C PRO A 263 -13.13 -22.43 -26.78
N PHE A 264 -11.92 -21.91 -26.95
CA PHE A 264 -11.49 -21.18 -28.15
C PHE A 264 -10.43 -21.94 -28.97
N TYR A 265 -10.32 -23.26 -28.76
CA TYR A 265 -9.40 -24.12 -29.48
C TYR A 265 -9.70 -24.12 -30.99
N ASN A 266 -8.67 -23.94 -31.80
CA ASN A 266 -8.80 -23.83 -33.26
C ASN A 266 -8.08 -24.91 -34.06
N GLY A 267 -7.64 -25.99 -33.42
CA GLY A 267 -6.84 -27.05 -34.04
C GLY A 267 -5.33 -26.83 -33.95
N ASP A 268 -4.84 -25.61 -33.70
CA ASP A 268 -3.43 -25.35 -33.36
C ASP A 268 -3.29 -25.21 -31.84
N PRO A 269 -2.72 -26.21 -31.13
CA PRO A 269 -2.58 -26.16 -29.68
C PRO A 269 -1.63 -25.08 -29.18
N GLY A 270 -0.75 -24.54 -30.02
CA GLY A 270 0.17 -23.47 -29.63
C GLY A 270 -0.31 -22.06 -30.01
N SER A 271 -1.53 -21.89 -30.52
CA SER A 271 -2.09 -20.57 -30.81
C SER A 271 -2.56 -19.87 -29.53
N ASN A 272 -2.61 -18.53 -29.53
CA ASN A 272 -3.05 -17.76 -28.34
C ASN A 272 -4.45 -18.17 -27.89
N ARG A 273 -5.41 -18.17 -28.81
CA ARG A 273 -6.80 -18.55 -28.54
C ARG A 273 -6.94 -19.97 -27.98
N SER A 274 -6.13 -20.93 -28.43
CA SER A 274 -6.18 -22.29 -27.92
C SER A 274 -5.80 -22.37 -26.43
N LYS A 275 -5.05 -21.39 -25.90
CA LYS A 275 -4.69 -21.32 -24.47
C LYS A 275 -5.76 -20.62 -23.62
N VAL A 276 -6.67 -19.86 -24.22
CA VAL A 276 -7.66 -19.05 -23.50
C VAL A 276 -8.77 -19.93 -22.90
N PHE A 277 -9.00 -19.78 -21.60
CA PHE A 277 -10.13 -20.37 -20.87
C PHE A 277 -11.28 -19.37 -20.69
N ALA A 278 -10.96 -18.13 -20.35
CA ALA A 278 -11.90 -17.01 -20.22
C ALA A 278 -11.23 -15.69 -20.59
N LEU A 279 -12.03 -14.68 -20.94
CA LEU A 279 -11.57 -13.38 -21.43
C LEU A 279 -12.33 -12.21 -20.79
N GLY A 280 -11.87 -10.98 -21.04
CA GLY A 280 -12.54 -9.77 -20.57
C GLY A 280 -12.28 -9.47 -19.09
N LEU A 281 -11.07 -9.74 -18.61
CA LEU A 281 -10.62 -9.40 -17.25
C LEU A 281 -9.66 -8.20 -17.29
N ARG A 282 -9.62 -7.42 -16.21
CA ARG A 282 -8.70 -6.27 -16.09
C ARG A 282 -7.41 -6.65 -15.39
N ASN A 283 -7.51 -7.07 -14.13
CA ASN A 283 -6.41 -7.46 -13.27
C ASN A 283 -6.85 -8.62 -12.34
N PRO A 284 -6.91 -9.85 -12.87
CA PRO A 284 -7.34 -11.04 -12.13
C PRO A 284 -6.24 -11.49 -11.13
N TRP A 285 -6.11 -10.78 -10.01
CA TRP A 285 -4.98 -10.90 -9.09
C TRP A 285 -4.87 -12.30 -8.46
N ARG A 286 -5.98 -12.84 -7.94
CA ARG A 286 -6.02 -14.17 -7.32
C ARG A 286 -7.26 -14.98 -7.68
N PHE A 287 -7.08 -16.30 -7.78
CA PHE A 287 -8.13 -17.27 -8.08
C PHE A 287 -8.02 -18.56 -7.26
N THR A 288 -9.14 -19.28 -7.14
CA THR A 288 -9.20 -20.61 -6.54
C THR A 288 -10.26 -21.48 -7.23
N PHE A 289 -10.21 -22.78 -6.98
CA PHE A 289 -11.27 -23.72 -7.37
C PHE A 289 -12.12 -24.11 -6.17
N GLN A 290 -13.43 -23.95 -6.29
CA GLN A 290 -14.37 -24.37 -5.26
C GLN A 290 -14.29 -25.89 -5.05
N PRO A 291 -14.05 -26.37 -3.81
CA PRO A 291 -14.04 -27.80 -3.51
C PRO A 291 -15.37 -28.48 -3.87
N GLY A 292 -15.30 -29.72 -4.35
CA GLY A 292 -16.47 -30.52 -4.75
C GLY A 292 -16.99 -30.19 -6.14
N THR A 293 -17.27 -28.91 -6.46
CA THR A 293 -17.80 -28.53 -7.78
C THR A 293 -16.72 -28.31 -8.83
N GLY A 294 -15.51 -27.91 -8.41
CA GLY A 294 -14.44 -27.52 -9.32
C GLY A 294 -14.68 -26.20 -10.04
N SER A 295 -15.64 -25.37 -9.58
CA SER A 295 -15.91 -24.06 -10.17
C SER A 295 -14.75 -23.10 -9.92
N LEU A 296 -14.28 -22.40 -10.96
CA LEU A 296 -13.23 -21.39 -10.83
C LEU A 296 -13.82 -20.08 -10.27
N PHE A 297 -13.17 -19.52 -9.25
CA PHE A 297 -13.47 -18.20 -8.69
C PHE A 297 -12.26 -17.29 -8.87
N VAL A 298 -12.47 -16.07 -9.34
CA VAL A 298 -11.41 -15.09 -9.66
C VAL A 298 -11.80 -13.75 -9.07
N ALA A 299 -10.93 -13.12 -8.28
CA ALA A 299 -11.06 -11.71 -7.95
C ALA A 299 -10.41 -10.88 -9.05
N ASP A 300 -11.15 -9.95 -9.63
CA ASP A 300 -10.69 -9.05 -10.68
C ASP A 300 -10.69 -7.61 -10.16
N VAL A 301 -9.52 -6.97 -10.18
CA VAL A 301 -9.36 -5.60 -9.65
C VAL A 301 -9.89 -4.59 -10.66
N GLY A 302 -10.85 -3.81 -10.20
CA GLY A 302 -11.57 -2.78 -10.93
C GLY A 302 -10.70 -1.62 -11.40
N ASN A 303 -11.25 -0.75 -12.24
CA ASN A 303 -10.55 0.47 -12.63
C ASN A 303 -10.67 1.55 -11.57
N ASN A 304 -11.85 2.16 -11.50
CA ASN A 304 -12.11 3.30 -10.59
C ASN A 304 -13.47 3.19 -9.90
N LYS A 305 -14.32 2.24 -10.28
CA LYS A 305 -15.73 2.19 -9.84
C LYS A 305 -16.08 0.90 -9.13
N TRP A 306 -15.65 -0.25 -9.64
CA TRP A 306 -16.17 -1.53 -9.19
C TRP A 306 -15.13 -2.63 -9.09
N GLU A 307 -15.14 -3.33 -7.97
CA GLU A 307 -14.40 -4.55 -7.72
C GLU A 307 -15.29 -5.78 -7.94
N GLU A 308 -14.71 -6.89 -8.41
CA GLU A 308 -15.47 -8.08 -8.77
C GLU A 308 -14.89 -9.38 -8.20
N ILE A 309 -15.75 -10.20 -7.61
CA ILE A 309 -15.52 -11.64 -7.42
C ILE A 309 -16.35 -12.39 -8.45
N ASN A 310 -15.66 -13.09 -9.34
CA ASN A 310 -16.23 -13.76 -10.50
C ASN A 310 -16.27 -15.28 -10.29
N ARG A 311 -17.39 -15.91 -10.64
CA ARG A 311 -17.44 -17.37 -10.89
C ARG A 311 -17.29 -17.57 -12.39
N VAL A 312 -16.19 -18.19 -12.82
CA VAL A 312 -15.73 -18.16 -14.22
C VAL A 312 -15.95 -19.51 -14.91
N PRO A 313 -17.04 -19.69 -15.67
CA PRO A 313 -17.19 -20.87 -16.53
C PRO A 313 -16.24 -20.81 -17.72
N ALA A 314 -16.00 -21.98 -18.33
CA ALA A 314 -15.21 -22.06 -19.54
C ALA A 314 -15.87 -21.25 -20.67
N GLY A 315 -15.14 -20.33 -21.27
CA GLY A 315 -15.57 -19.49 -22.39
C GLY A 315 -16.22 -18.17 -21.96
N ALA A 316 -16.27 -17.88 -20.65
CA ALA A 316 -16.86 -16.65 -20.14
C ALA A 316 -16.13 -15.40 -20.67
N ASN A 317 -16.90 -14.42 -21.13
CA ASN A 317 -16.47 -13.03 -21.28
C ASN A 317 -16.90 -12.25 -20.03
N LEU A 318 -15.94 -11.73 -19.28
CA LEU A 318 -16.17 -11.00 -18.02
C LEU A 318 -16.38 -9.50 -18.26
N GLY A 319 -16.34 -9.05 -19.52
CA GLY A 319 -16.86 -7.74 -19.93
C GLY A 319 -15.83 -6.62 -20.02
N TRP A 320 -14.68 -6.68 -19.32
CA TRP A 320 -13.66 -5.63 -19.41
C TRP A 320 -13.08 -5.49 -20.83
N PRO A 321 -12.93 -4.28 -21.39
CA PRO A 321 -13.18 -2.97 -20.78
C PRO A 321 -14.60 -2.42 -20.97
N CYS A 322 -15.44 -3.11 -21.73
CA CYS A 322 -16.79 -2.67 -22.08
C CYS A 322 -17.71 -2.56 -20.87
N PHE A 323 -17.51 -3.42 -19.87
CA PHE A 323 -18.13 -3.36 -18.56
C PHE A 323 -17.07 -3.25 -17.46
N GLU A 324 -17.44 -2.55 -16.38
CA GLU A 324 -16.75 -2.57 -15.09
C GLU A 324 -17.83 -2.88 -14.04
N GLY A 325 -17.74 -4.05 -13.41
CA GLY A 325 -18.84 -4.53 -12.58
C GLY A 325 -20.10 -4.80 -13.41
N ARG A 326 -21.21 -4.16 -13.03
CA ARG A 326 -22.51 -4.26 -13.73
C ARG A 326 -22.81 -3.06 -14.62
N VAL A 327 -21.84 -2.17 -14.80
CA VAL A 327 -22.05 -0.88 -15.47
C VAL A 327 -21.23 -0.83 -16.76
N GLU A 328 -21.83 -0.29 -17.82
CA GLU A 328 -21.12 0.00 -19.07
C GLU A 328 -20.00 1.02 -18.80
N ASN A 329 -18.79 0.71 -19.25
CA ASN A 329 -17.59 1.47 -18.89
C ASN A 329 -16.87 2.11 -20.09
N ALA A 330 -16.83 1.45 -21.25
CA ALA A 330 -16.12 1.97 -22.43
C ALA A 330 -17.08 2.33 -23.57
N PHE A 331 -16.90 3.54 -24.13
CA PHE A 331 -17.61 4.05 -25.31
C PHE A 331 -16.85 3.78 -26.62
N ASP A 332 -16.21 2.61 -26.72
CA ASP A 332 -15.53 2.19 -27.96
C ASP A 332 -16.51 1.50 -28.93
N PRO A 333 -16.51 1.82 -30.24
CA PRO A 333 -17.29 1.07 -31.23
C PRO A 333 -17.04 -0.44 -31.21
N GLU A 334 -15.84 -0.90 -30.85
CA GLU A 334 -15.50 -2.32 -30.69
C GLU A 334 -16.21 -2.98 -29.49
N CYS A 335 -16.73 -2.18 -28.56
CA CYS A 335 -17.57 -2.68 -27.47
C CYS A 335 -19.03 -2.91 -27.87
N GLN A 336 -19.48 -2.43 -29.04
CA GLN A 336 -20.89 -2.55 -29.45
C GLN A 336 -21.42 -4.00 -29.49
N PRO A 337 -20.66 -5.01 -29.95
CA PRO A 337 -21.12 -6.40 -29.86
C PRO A 337 -21.35 -6.86 -28.41
N THR A 338 -20.49 -6.44 -27.48
CA THR A 338 -20.61 -6.77 -26.05
C THR A 338 -21.78 -6.02 -25.40
N LEU A 339 -21.92 -4.72 -25.67
CA LEU A 339 -22.99 -3.86 -25.13
C LEU A 339 -24.38 -4.22 -25.67
N SER A 340 -24.48 -4.61 -26.94
CA SER A 340 -25.74 -5.06 -27.55
C SER A 340 -26.17 -6.47 -27.12
N GLY A 341 -25.33 -7.18 -26.37
CA GLY A 341 -25.55 -8.57 -25.96
C GLY A 341 -25.28 -9.60 -27.07
N ALA A 342 -24.76 -9.18 -28.22
CA ALA A 342 -24.31 -10.12 -29.26
C ALA A 342 -23.18 -11.02 -28.75
N TRP A 343 -22.31 -10.48 -27.88
CA TRP A 343 -21.32 -11.22 -27.09
C TRP A 343 -21.71 -11.17 -25.61
N PRO A 344 -22.32 -12.25 -25.08
CA PRO A 344 -22.83 -12.25 -23.70
C PRO A 344 -21.74 -12.05 -22.66
N VAL A 345 -22.02 -11.19 -21.67
CA VAL A 345 -21.16 -10.93 -20.52
C VAL A 345 -21.61 -11.77 -19.32
N THR A 346 -20.64 -12.34 -18.60
CA THR A 346 -20.84 -13.00 -17.32
C THR A 346 -20.38 -12.04 -16.22
N HIS A 347 -21.33 -11.42 -15.51
CA HIS A 347 -21.01 -10.53 -14.40
C HIS A 347 -20.55 -11.29 -13.15
N GLY A 348 -19.80 -10.61 -12.29
CA GLY A 348 -19.40 -11.12 -10.99
C GLY A 348 -20.56 -11.64 -10.14
N VAL A 349 -20.28 -12.67 -9.35
CA VAL A 349 -21.21 -13.21 -8.33
C VAL A 349 -21.32 -12.26 -7.13
N TYR A 350 -20.28 -11.47 -6.90
CA TYR A 350 -20.26 -10.37 -5.96
C TYR A 350 -19.53 -9.18 -6.59
N VAL A 351 -20.16 -8.01 -6.55
CA VAL A 351 -19.64 -6.77 -7.15
C VAL A 351 -19.85 -5.67 -6.11
N TYR A 352 -18.81 -4.89 -5.82
CA TYR A 352 -18.88 -3.83 -4.80
C TYR A 352 -18.18 -2.55 -5.27
N PRO A 353 -18.70 -1.37 -4.87
CA PRO A 353 -18.17 -0.11 -5.36
C PRO A 353 -16.87 0.28 -4.66
N HIS A 354 -16.09 1.14 -5.31
CA HIS A 354 -14.98 1.85 -4.68
C HIS A 354 -15.55 2.87 -3.69
N ALA A 355 -15.80 2.44 -2.47
CA ALA A 355 -16.39 3.24 -1.40
C ALA A 355 -15.91 2.72 -0.05
N LYS A 356 -15.89 3.59 0.98
CA LYS A 356 -15.41 3.24 2.32
C LYS A 356 -14.00 2.62 2.28
N ASN A 357 -13.11 3.26 1.51
CA ASN A 357 -11.72 2.84 1.31
C ASN A 357 -11.55 1.46 0.67
N ARG A 358 -12.57 0.93 -0.01
CA ARG A 358 -12.46 -0.29 -0.82
C ARG A 358 -12.09 0.05 -2.26
N GLY A 359 -11.35 -0.83 -2.93
CA GLY A 359 -10.95 -0.59 -4.31
C GLY A 359 -9.77 -1.43 -4.81
N ALA A 360 -9.57 -2.61 -4.22
CA ALA A 360 -8.58 -3.57 -4.71
C ALA A 360 -8.88 -4.98 -4.17
N ALA A 361 -9.73 -5.73 -4.90
CA ALA A 361 -10.12 -7.08 -4.51
C ALA A 361 -8.94 -8.07 -4.54
N ILE A 362 -8.79 -8.81 -3.46
CA ILE A 362 -7.82 -9.90 -3.33
C ILE A 362 -8.57 -11.20 -3.17
N GLY A 363 -8.50 -12.05 -4.19
CA GLY A 363 -9.09 -13.38 -4.13
C GLY A 363 -8.41 -14.26 -3.09
N GLY A 364 -9.19 -15.10 -2.44
CA GLY A 364 -8.70 -16.04 -1.44
C GLY A 364 -9.11 -17.46 -1.75
N ASP A 365 -9.55 -18.18 -0.71
CA ASP A 365 -9.85 -19.60 -0.83
C ASP A 365 -11.11 -19.99 -0.05
N PHE A 366 -11.68 -21.15 -0.40
CA PHE A 366 -12.82 -21.72 0.29
C PHE A 366 -12.38 -22.43 1.56
N VAL A 367 -13.17 -22.29 2.62
CA VAL A 367 -13.00 -23.06 3.87
C VAL A 367 -13.00 -24.56 3.57
N ARG A 368 -11.98 -25.26 4.08
CA ARG A 368 -11.80 -26.70 3.87
C ARG A 368 -12.08 -27.48 5.15
N GLY A 369 -12.77 -28.61 5.01
CA GLY A 369 -13.02 -29.53 6.12
C GLY A 369 -13.92 -28.93 7.22
N ASN A 370 -13.62 -29.26 8.48
CA ASN A 370 -14.38 -28.84 9.66
C ASN A 370 -13.51 -28.06 10.66
N ASN A 371 -12.39 -27.49 10.20
CA ASN A 371 -11.41 -26.85 11.10
C ASN A 371 -11.85 -25.44 11.50
N PHE A 372 -12.80 -24.84 10.79
CA PHE A 372 -13.45 -23.59 11.17
C PHE A 372 -14.89 -23.90 11.66
N PRO A 373 -15.50 -23.03 12.49
CA PRO A 373 -16.88 -23.18 12.95
C PRO A 373 -17.88 -23.43 11.81
N ALA A 374 -18.96 -24.15 12.12
CA ALA A 374 -19.94 -24.58 11.12
C ALA A 374 -20.55 -23.43 10.29
N ALA A 375 -20.60 -22.21 10.84
CA ALA A 375 -21.05 -20.99 10.15
C ALA A 375 -20.19 -20.62 8.93
N PHE A 376 -18.92 -21.03 8.88
CA PHE A 376 -18.02 -20.74 7.76
C PHE A 376 -17.98 -21.87 6.71
N ARG A 377 -18.80 -22.93 6.86
CA ARG A 377 -18.79 -24.05 5.91
C ARG A 377 -19.19 -23.58 4.51
N GLY A 378 -18.30 -23.81 3.54
CA GLY A 378 -18.50 -23.39 2.16
C GLY A 378 -18.30 -21.89 1.91
N ALA A 379 -17.86 -21.13 2.93
CA ALA A 379 -17.54 -19.73 2.77
C ALA A 379 -16.30 -19.54 1.88
N TYR A 380 -16.33 -18.52 1.03
CA TYR A 380 -15.19 -18.07 0.23
C TYR A 380 -14.55 -16.86 0.89
N PHE A 381 -13.33 -16.99 1.38
CA PHE A 381 -12.60 -15.87 1.96
C PHE A 381 -11.97 -15.04 0.85
N TYR A 382 -12.02 -13.73 1.02
CA TYR A 382 -11.37 -12.75 0.14
C TYR A 382 -10.93 -11.56 0.97
N GLY A 383 -10.13 -10.67 0.40
CA GLY A 383 -9.72 -9.44 1.05
C GLY A 383 -9.88 -8.25 0.14
N ASP A 384 -9.67 -7.07 0.70
CA ASP A 384 -9.54 -5.83 -0.05
C ASP A 384 -8.31 -5.07 0.45
N PHE A 385 -7.39 -4.78 -0.46
CA PHE A 385 -6.06 -4.24 -0.13
C PHE A 385 -6.18 -2.86 0.53
N ASN A 386 -7.04 -1.99 -0.01
CA ASN A 386 -7.15 -0.59 0.41
C ASN A 386 -7.82 -0.46 1.78
N SER A 387 -8.86 -1.24 2.03
CA SER A 387 -9.56 -1.24 3.32
C SER A 387 -8.88 -2.09 4.38
N ALA A 388 -7.84 -2.85 4.02
CA ALA A 388 -7.14 -3.79 4.88
C ALA A 388 -8.10 -4.76 5.59
N THR A 389 -9.09 -5.29 4.87
CA THR A 389 -10.07 -6.24 5.43
C THR A 389 -9.86 -7.64 4.87
N ILE A 390 -10.10 -8.65 5.71
CA ILE A 390 -10.41 -10.01 5.26
C ILE A 390 -11.89 -10.22 5.50
N ASP A 391 -12.60 -10.59 4.44
CA ASP A 391 -14.03 -10.84 4.40
C ASP A 391 -14.29 -12.29 3.99
N TYR A 392 -15.54 -12.72 4.09
CA TYR A 392 -16.01 -13.98 3.51
C TYR A 392 -17.38 -13.84 2.86
N LEU A 393 -17.55 -14.57 1.75
CA LEU A 393 -18.82 -14.71 1.05
C LEU A 393 -19.52 -15.99 1.49
N LEU A 394 -20.81 -15.88 1.81
CA LEU A 394 -21.75 -17.00 1.89
C LEU A 394 -22.65 -16.99 0.65
N PHE A 395 -22.93 -18.17 0.12
CA PHE A 395 -23.74 -18.34 -1.09
C PHE A 395 -25.10 -18.94 -0.77
N ASP A 396 -26.16 -18.39 -1.35
CA ASP A 396 -27.49 -18.98 -1.32
C ASP A 396 -27.64 -20.14 -2.34
N GLN A 397 -28.82 -20.77 -2.38
CA GLN A 397 -29.09 -21.89 -3.29
C GLN A 397 -29.13 -21.47 -4.77
N GLN A 398 -29.34 -20.18 -5.05
CA GLN A 398 -29.38 -19.60 -6.38
C GLN A 398 -27.99 -19.10 -6.84
N GLY A 399 -27.00 -19.12 -5.95
CA GLY A 399 -25.64 -18.64 -6.20
C GLY A 399 -25.43 -17.15 -5.91
N GLY A 400 -26.40 -16.47 -5.31
CA GLY A 400 -26.24 -15.11 -4.78
C GLY A 400 -25.28 -15.10 -3.60
N ALA A 401 -24.40 -14.10 -3.55
CA ALA A 401 -23.35 -13.99 -2.53
C ALA A 401 -23.66 -12.84 -1.56
N THR A 402 -23.47 -13.09 -0.26
CA THR A 402 -23.51 -12.06 0.80
C THR A 402 -22.14 -11.99 1.48
N SER A 403 -21.61 -10.78 1.63
CA SER A 403 -20.31 -10.54 2.27
C SER A 403 -20.43 -10.20 3.75
N HIS A 404 -19.46 -10.68 4.52
CA HIS A 404 -19.31 -10.44 5.94
C HIS A 404 -17.83 -10.18 6.25
N VAL A 405 -17.55 -9.18 7.09
CA VAL A 405 -16.19 -8.93 7.58
C VAL A 405 -15.79 -10.08 8.52
N PHE A 406 -14.61 -10.66 8.28
CA PHE A 406 -14.01 -11.62 9.19
C PHE A 406 -13.10 -10.92 10.19
N THR A 407 -12.16 -10.10 9.72
CA THR A 407 -11.17 -9.41 10.56
C THR A 407 -10.55 -8.21 9.84
N ALA A 408 -10.04 -7.27 10.62
CA ALA A 408 -9.23 -6.13 10.20
C ALA A 408 -8.28 -5.72 11.35
N PRO A 409 -7.23 -4.91 11.13
CA PRO A 409 -6.66 -4.50 9.85
C PRO A 409 -5.64 -5.52 9.30
N ALA A 410 -5.96 -6.19 8.20
CA ALA A 410 -5.07 -7.08 7.46
C ALA A 410 -4.20 -6.34 6.43
N PHE A 411 -3.47 -5.32 6.90
CA PHE A 411 -2.69 -4.44 6.04
C PHE A 411 -1.69 -5.20 5.18
N ALA A 412 -1.69 -4.93 3.87
CA ALA A 412 -0.78 -5.50 2.89
C ALA A 412 -0.77 -7.04 2.81
N ALA A 413 -1.87 -7.71 3.19
CA ALA A 413 -2.09 -9.11 2.85
C ALA A 413 -2.27 -9.22 1.32
N VAL A 414 -1.45 -10.03 0.64
CA VAL A 414 -1.44 -10.15 -0.84
C VAL A 414 -1.81 -11.54 -1.37
N GLN A 415 -1.87 -12.53 -0.50
CA GLN A 415 -2.43 -13.84 -0.80
C GLN A 415 -3.02 -14.46 0.46
N MET A 416 -4.14 -15.16 0.30
CA MET A 416 -4.69 -16.02 1.34
C MET A 416 -5.08 -17.40 0.78
N THR A 417 -4.81 -18.47 1.53
CA THR A 417 -5.08 -19.84 1.07
C THR A 417 -5.24 -20.78 2.26
N PHE A 418 -6.18 -21.73 2.19
CA PHE A 418 -6.31 -22.76 3.22
C PHE A 418 -5.23 -23.84 3.05
N GLY A 419 -4.46 -24.08 4.11
CA GLY A 419 -3.49 -25.15 4.21
C GLY A 419 -4.12 -26.53 4.37
N ARG A 420 -3.32 -27.60 4.26
CA ARG A 420 -3.77 -28.98 4.52
C ARG A 420 -4.07 -29.24 6.01
N ASP A 421 -3.48 -28.44 6.88
CA ASP A 421 -3.81 -28.36 8.30
C ASP A 421 -5.14 -27.61 8.56
N GLY A 422 -5.79 -27.10 7.51
CA GLY A 422 -7.05 -26.36 7.53
C GLY A 422 -6.96 -24.99 8.18
N ALA A 423 -5.76 -24.46 8.40
CA ALA A 423 -5.55 -23.07 8.79
C ALA A 423 -5.67 -22.15 7.55
N LEU A 424 -6.10 -20.91 7.74
CA LEU A 424 -6.06 -19.88 6.70
C LEU A 424 -4.70 -19.20 6.73
N TYR A 425 -3.87 -19.40 5.71
CA TYR A 425 -2.56 -18.75 5.60
C TYR A 425 -2.71 -17.38 4.96
N LEU A 426 -2.02 -16.38 5.51
CA LEU A 426 -1.95 -15.01 5.00
C LEU A 426 -0.49 -14.65 4.71
N LEU A 427 -0.23 -14.17 3.50
CA LEU A 427 1.07 -13.63 3.11
C LEU A 427 1.00 -12.11 3.10
N TYR A 428 1.86 -11.48 3.90
CA TYR A 428 1.92 -10.03 4.04
C TYR A 428 3.15 -9.47 3.34
N HIS A 429 2.94 -8.49 2.47
CA HIS A 429 3.96 -7.98 1.56
C HIS A 429 4.99 -7.10 2.26
N PHE A 430 4.57 -6.08 3.01
CA PHE A 430 5.51 -5.09 3.55
C PHE A 430 6.25 -5.58 4.79
N ASN A 431 5.60 -6.35 5.68
CA ASN A 431 6.23 -6.86 6.89
C ASN A 431 7.03 -8.17 6.66
N GLY A 432 7.00 -8.74 5.45
CA GLY A 432 7.78 -9.93 5.13
C GLY A 432 7.36 -11.19 5.90
N THR A 433 6.07 -11.35 6.20
CA THR A 433 5.58 -12.42 7.07
C THR A 433 4.59 -13.34 6.36
N LEU A 434 4.79 -14.65 6.50
CA LEU A 434 3.76 -15.65 6.27
C LEU A 434 3.18 -16.05 7.62
N ALA A 435 1.88 -15.82 7.82
CA ALA A 435 1.17 -16.18 9.03
C ALA A 435 0.06 -17.20 8.73
N ARG A 436 -0.49 -17.82 9.77
CA ARG A 436 -1.70 -18.63 9.67
C ARG A 436 -2.68 -18.31 10.78
N ILE A 437 -3.97 -18.36 10.44
CA ILE A 437 -5.09 -18.20 11.36
C ILE A 437 -5.70 -19.58 11.60
N ARG A 438 -5.86 -19.94 12.88
CA ARG A 438 -6.42 -21.23 13.34
C ARG A 438 -7.59 -20.97 14.28
N TYR A 439 -8.64 -21.80 14.17
CA TYR A 439 -9.67 -21.87 15.21
C TYR A 439 -9.22 -22.84 16.30
N THR A 440 -9.02 -22.35 17.52
CA THR A 440 -8.61 -23.15 18.68
C THR A 440 -9.80 -23.65 19.49
N GLY A 441 -10.96 -22.99 19.35
CA GLY A 441 -12.13 -23.25 20.18
C GLY A 441 -11.95 -22.89 21.66
N VAL A 442 -10.81 -22.30 22.03
CA VAL A 442 -10.56 -21.74 23.35
C VAL A 442 -11.18 -20.34 23.34
N GLU A 443 -12.19 -20.11 24.19
CA GLU A 443 -12.91 -18.82 24.26
C GLU A 443 -12.10 -17.68 24.91
N ASN A 444 -10.79 -17.90 25.17
CA ASN A 444 -9.86 -16.91 25.71
C ASN A 444 -8.74 -16.71 24.68
N SER A 445 -8.73 -15.54 24.09
CA SER A 445 -7.70 -14.98 23.24
C SER A 445 -6.58 -14.49 24.15
N PRO A 446 -5.30 -14.69 23.82
CA PRO A 446 -4.20 -14.16 24.64
C PRO A 446 -4.21 -12.62 24.60
N PRO A 447 -3.71 -11.95 25.65
CA PRO A 447 -3.70 -10.50 25.70
C PRO A 447 -2.65 -9.93 24.74
N VAL A 448 -2.87 -8.75 24.20
CA VAL A 448 -1.91 -8.02 23.35
C VAL A 448 -1.07 -7.09 24.23
N ALA A 449 0.25 -7.32 24.25
CA ALA A 449 1.19 -6.50 25.00
C ALA A 449 1.66 -5.30 24.18
N VAL A 450 1.35 -4.09 24.64
CA VAL A 450 1.67 -2.84 23.94
C VAL A 450 2.53 -1.96 24.84
N ALA A 451 3.84 -2.08 24.66
CA ALA A 451 4.88 -1.33 25.33
C ALA A 451 5.24 -0.05 24.55
N GLN A 452 5.36 1.08 25.25
CA GLN A 452 5.95 2.33 24.74
C GLN A 452 6.89 2.95 25.75
N ALA A 453 7.77 3.81 25.25
CA ALA A 453 8.62 4.70 26.02
C ALA A 453 8.59 6.08 25.35
N ASN A 454 8.61 7.16 26.12
CA ASN A 454 8.69 8.53 25.57
C ASN A 454 10.05 8.86 24.95
N VAL A 455 11.11 8.20 25.42
CA VAL A 455 12.48 8.28 24.91
C VAL A 455 13.12 6.90 25.00
N THR A 456 13.93 6.54 24.02
CA THR A 456 14.67 5.25 24.00
C THR A 456 16.18 5.44 24.11
N SER A 457 16.67 6.68 24.08
CA SER A 457 18.07 7.00 24.31
C SER A 457 18.25 8.37 24.95
N GLY A 458 19.46 8.63 25.47
CA GLY A 458 19.82 9.91 26.05
C GLY A 458 20.83 9.80 27.21
N PRO A 459 21.38 10.92 27.70
CA PRO A 459 22.41 10.92 28.72
C PRO A 459 21.87 10.49 30.10
N PRO A 460 22.68 9.82 30.95
CA PRO A 460 22.29 9.55 32.34
C PRO A 460 22.29 10.84 33.18
N PRO A 461 21.35 11.00 34.12
CA PRO A 461 20.21 10.12 34.37
C PRO A 461 19.11 10.30 33.30
N LEU A 462 18.72 9.20 32.66
CA LEU A 462 17.66 9.17 31.66
C LEU A 462 16.34 8.74 32.31
N ALA A 463 15.42 9.68 32.48
CA ALA A 463 14.07 9.39 32.96
C ALA A 463 13.19 8.97 31.78
N VAL A 464 12.67 7.75 31.83
CA VAL A 464 11.81 7.16 30.80
C VAL A 464 10.41 6.97 31.38
N GLN A 465 9.44 7.60 30.76
CA GLN A 465 8.02 7.32 30.97
C GLN A 465 7.63 6.13 30.09
N PHE A 466 7.36 4.99 30.71
CA PHE A 466 6.82 3.83 30.03
C PHE A 466 5.30 3.91 29.97
N VAL A 467 4.70 3.39 28.89
CA VAL A 467 3.25 3.25 28.75
C VAL A 467 2.94 1.81 28.38
N GLY A 468 2.25 1.11 29.28
CA GLY A 468 1.71 -0.23 29.06
C GLY A 468 0.20 -0.25 28.97
N SER A 469 -0.48 0.86 29.32
CA SER A 469 -1.94 0.94 29.36
C SER A 469 -2.64 0.77 28.02
N ASN A 470 -1.91 0.81 26.90
CA ASN A 470 -2.44 0.51 25.57
C ASN A 470 -2.52 -1.01 25.28
N SER A 471 -2.09 -1.84 26.23
CA SER A 471 -2.28 -3.29 26.18
C SER A 471 -3.74 -3.62 26.43
N HIS A 472 -4.25 -4.60 25.70
CA HIS A 472 -5.67 -4.96 25.76
C HIS A 472 -5.87 -6.45 25.60
N ASP A 473 -7.00 -6.93 26.07
CA ASP A 473 -7.44 -8.29 25.89
C ASP A 473 -8.58 -8.35 24.88
N PRO A 474 -8.51 -9.17 23.82
CA PRO A 474 -9.57 -9.27 22.82
C PRO A 474 -10.92 -9.73 23.40
N ASP A 475 -10.93 -10.44 24.53
CA ASP A 475 -12.15 -10.87 25.22
C ASP A 475 -12.66 -9.86 26.25
N GLY A 476 -11.91 -8.77 26.46
CA GLY A 476 -12.19 -7.77 27.48
C GLY A 476 -11.81 -8.22 28.89
N ASP A 477 -10.98 -9.25 29.01
CA ASP A 477 -10.51 -9.74 30.30
C ASP A 477 -9.60 -8.74 31.01
N ARG A 478 -9.61 -8.82 32.34
CA ARG A 478 -8.82 -7.92 33.17
C ARG A 478 -7.34 -8.29 33.10
N LEU A 479 -6.54 -7.36 32.60
CA LEU A 479 -5.10 -7.53 32.48
C LEU A 479 -4.33 -7.26 33.78
N THR A 480 -3.20 -7.95 33.92
CA THR A 480 -2.15 -7.71 34.91
C THR A 480 -0.84 -7.43 34.17
N LEU A 481 -0.23 -6.28 34.48
CA LEU A 481 1.00 -5.80 33.83
C LEU A 481 2.20 -5.97 34.77
N LEU A 482 3.35 -6.27 34.18
CA LEU A 482 4.64 -6.30 34.85
C LEU A 482 5.72 -5.74 33.91
N TRP A 483 6.29 -4.60 34.29
CA TRP A 483 7.49 -4.05 33.68
C TRP A 483 8.72 -4.61 34.41
N ASP A 484 9.66 -5.16 33.65
CA ASP A 484 11.05 -5.37 34.07
C ASP A 484 11.91 -4.36 33.30
N PHE A 485 12.58 -3.44 33.98
CA PHE A 485 13.34 -2.37 33.30
C PHE A 485 14.70 -2.82 32.77
N GLY A 486 15.11 -4.07 33.04
CA GLY A 486 16.37 -4.65 32.58
C GLY A 486 17.60 -4.22 33.38
N ASP A 487 17.41 -3.48 34.47
CA ASP A 487 18.46 -3.07 35.41
C ASP A 487 18.30 -3.70 36.81
N GLY A 488 17.42 -4.70 36.92
CA GLY A 488 17.05 -5.37 38.16
C GLY A 488 15.88 -4.73 38.90
N GLN A 489 15.33 -3.61 38.41
CA GLN A 489 14.10 -3.01 38.91
C GLN A 489 12.89 -3.40 38.07
N SER A 490 11.72 -3.39 38.70
CA SER A 490 10.44 -3.73 38.06
C SER A 490 9.30 -2.88 38.62
N SER A 491 8.19 -2.80 37.89
CA SER A 491 6.95 -2.18 38.35
C SER A 491 5.72 -2.95 37.87
N GLY A 492 4.69 -3.03 38.71
CA GLY A 492 3.36 -3.51 38.33
C GLY A 492 2.42 -2.40 37.84
N ASP A 493 2.88 -1.15 37.82
CA ASP A 493 2.09 -0.03 37.34
C ASP A 493 1.90 -0.11 35.82
N HIS A 494 0.78 0.40 35.32
CA HIS A 494 0.53 0.39 33.88
C HIS A 494 1.51 1.31 33.15
N ASN A 495 1.78 2.49 33.72
CA ASN A 495 2.58 3.55 33.09
C ASN A 495 3.66 4.09 34.06
N PRO A 496 4.67 3.28 34.42
CA PRO A 496 5.70 3.70 35.37
C PRO A 496 6.68 4.69 34.76
N VAL A 497 7.25 5.57 35.59
CA VAL A 497 8.47 6.32 35.26
C VAL A 497 9.65 5.59 35.88
N HIS A 498 10.66 5.28 35.08
CA HIS A 498 11.90 4.69 35.56
C HIS A 498 13.11 5.51 35.12
N THR A 499 14.07 5.69 36.02
CA THR A 499 15.25 6.53 35.77
C THR A 499 16.51 5.68 35.73
N TYR A 500 17.08 5.55 34.54
CA TYR A 500 18.36 4.90 34.36
C TYR A 500 19.51 5.86 34.69
N SER A 501 20.19 5.60 35.80
CA SER A 501 21.24 6.50 36.32
C SER A 501 22.64 6.22 35.77
N THR A 502 22.83 5.09 35.08
CA THR A 502 24.13 4.64 34.55
C THR A 502 24.02 4.46 33.05
N ALA A 503 25.08 4.82 32.32
CA ALA A 503 25.16 4.55 30.90
C ALA A 503 25.18 3.03 30.64
N GLY A 504 24.45 2.58 29.63
CA GLY A 504 24.27 1.17 29.33
C GLY A 504 23.07 0.92 28.41
N VAL A 505 22.98 -0.29 27.89
CA VAL A 505 21.83 -0.77 27.11
C VAL A 505 20.96 -1.63 28.01
N TYR A 506 19.71 -1.22 28.19
CA TYR A 506 18.72 -1.88 29.01
C TYR A 506 17.59 -2.40 28.13
N ARG A 507 17.03 -3.56 28.50
CA ARG A 507 15.86 -4.14 27.82
C ARG A 507 14.69 -4.07 28.76
N ALA A 508 13.86 -3.04 28.60
CA ALA A 508 12.61 -2.90 29.32
C ALA A 508 11.56 -3.84 28.73
N ASN A 509 11.09 -4.81 29.50
CA ASN A 509 10.12 -5.81 29.06
C ASN A 509 8.79 -5.61 29.77
N LEU A 510 7.73 -5.29 29.01
CA LEU A 510 6.37 -5.33 29.51
C LEU A 510 5.83 -6.74 29.33
N THR A 511 5.37 -7.37 30.41
CA THR A 511 4.58 -8.60 30.37
C THR A 511 3.14 -8.28 30.75
N VAL A 512 2.21 -8.71 29.91
CA VAL A 512 0.78 -8.55 30.09
C VAL A 512 0.17 -9.93 30.21
N SER A 513 -0.62 -10.13 31.25
CA SER A 513 -1.24 -11.43 31.56
C SER A 513 -2.72 -11.26 31.83
N ASP A 514 -3.51 -12.23 31.37
CA ASP A 514 -4.90 -12.44 31.78
C ASP A 514 -4.95 -13.64 32.76
N LEU A 515 -6.11 -14.27 32.93
CA LEU A 515 -6.27 -15.43 33.82
C LEU A 515 -5.59 -16.71 33.29
N ASN A 516 -5.33 -16.82 31.99
CA ASN A 516 -4.97 -18.07 31.30
C ASN A 516 -3.72 -17.97 30.40
N ALA A 517 -3.22 -16.78 30.11
CA ALA A 517 -2.17 -16.49 29.14
C ALA A 517 -1.34 -15.24 29.53
N ALA A 518 -0.13 -15.17 28.97
CA ALA A 518 0.72 -13.99 29.05
C ALA A 518 1.39 -13.71 27.70
N ARG A 519 1.61 -12.43 27.40
CA ARG A 519 2.41 -11.93 26.27
C ARG A 519 3.37 -10.87 26.76
N SER A 520 4.48 -10.70 26.06
CA SER A 520 5.47 -9.69 26.42
C SER A 520 5.91 -8.90 25.19
N GLN A 521 6.21 -7.62 25.40
CA GLN A 521 6.86 -6.78 24.40
C GLN A 521 8.04 -6.05 25.06
N SER A 522 9.19 -6.08 24.40
CA SER A 522 10.41 -5.43 24.88
C SER A 522 10.71 -4.14 24.14
N ILE A 523 11.26 -3.16 24.87
CA ILE A 523 11.83 -1.90 24.37
C ILE A 523 13.30 -1.85 24.78
N GLU A 524 14.18 -1.48 23.86
CA GLU A 524 15.57 -1.24 24.16
C GLU A 524 15.77 0.24 24.56
N ILE A 525 16.47 0.47 25.68
CA ILE A 525 16.79 1.79 26.21
C ILE A 525 18.32 1.96 26.27
N ARG A 526 18.85 2.95 25.57
CA ARG A 526 20.30 3.21 25.40
C ARG A 526 20.71 4.48 26.15
N VAL A 527 21.27 4.30 27.32
CA VAL A 527 21.62 5.39 28.22
C VAL A 527 23.09 5.77 27.99
N GLY A 528 23.37 7.05 27.76
CA GLY A 528 24.71 7.57 27.47
C GLY A 528 25.02 7.78 25.98
N GLU A 529 24.14 7.33 25.10
CA GLU A 529 24.20 7.55 23.65
C GLU A 529 23.07 8.52 23.26
N GLY A 530 23.37 9.49 22.39
CA GLY A 530 22.37 10.40 21.82
C GLY A 530 22.07 9.98 20.39
N ALA A 531 20.84 10.18 19.91
CA ALA A 531 20.61 10.09 18.48
C ALA A 531 21.31 11.26 17.78
N PRO A 532 21.78 11.07 16.53
CA PRO A 532 22.31 12.18 15.75
C PRO A 532 21.23 13.25 15.54
N VAL A 533 21.61 14.47 15.17
CA VAL A 533 20.68 15.54 14.80
C VAL A 533 20.75 15.75 13.30
N ALA A 534 19.72 15.33 12.57
CA ALA A 534 19.59 15.56 11.13
C ALA A 534 19.00 16.94 10.81
N THR A 535 19.62 17.68 9.90
CA THR A 535 19.14 18.99 9.43
C THR A 535 19.09 19.02 7.91
N ILE A 536 17.92 19.37 7.37
CA ILE A 536 17.76 19.65 5.94
C ILE A 536 18.06 21.13 5.70
N ASP A 537 19.12 21.43 4.95
CA ASP A 537 19.52 22.81 4.62
C ASP A 537 18.78 23.35 3.38
N ALA A 538 18.36 22.46 2.49
CA ALA A 538 17.45 22.73 1.37
C ALA A 538 16.94 21.41 0.76
N PRO A 539 15.75 21.41 0.13
CA PRO A 539 14.75 22.48 0.09
C PRO A 539 14.15 22.75 1.48
N GLY A 540 13.58 23.95 1.66
CA GLY A 540 12.85 24.26 2.90
C GLY A 540 11.45 23.63 2.88
N ASN A 541 10.86 23.42 4.05
CA ASN A 541 9.47 22.96 4.15
C ASN A 541 8.50 23.92 3.43
N GLY A 542 7.56 23.37 2.66
CA GLY A 542 6.62 24.10 1.80
C GLY A 542 7.22 24.61 0.48
N SER A 543 8.42 24.18 0.10
CA SER A 543 9.00 24.56 -1.21
C SER A 543 8.14 24.03 -2.35
N HIS A 544 8.00 24.80 -3.43
CA HIS A 544 7.14 24.44 -4.55
C HIS A 544 7.92 23.87 -5.75
N TYR A 545 7.36 22.86 -6.42
CA TYR A 545 7.93 22.24 -7.64
C TYR A 545 6.88 22.14 -8.76
N ALA A 546 7.30 22.20 -10.03
CA ALA A 546 6.47 21.84 -11.18
C ALA A 546 6.74 20.38 -11.59
N MET A 547 5.82 19.77 -12.31
CA MET A 547 6.01 18.42 -12.86
C MET A 547 7.22 18.42 -13.81
N GLY A 548 8.11 17.45 -13.66
CA GLY A 548 9.38 17.36 -14.41
C GLY A 548 10.50 18.25 -13.87
N ASP A 549 10.30 19.03 -12.80
CA ASP A 549 11.37 19.79 -12.16
C ASP A 549 12.41 18.85 -11.52
N ARG A 550 13.66 19.28 -11.55
CA ARG A 550 14.75 18.64 -10.79
C ARG A 550 14.85 19.30 -9.41
N VAL A 551 14.52 18.53 -8.37
CA VAL A 551 14.63 18.97 -6.97
C VAL A 551 16.03 18.68 -6.48
N ASN A 552 16.75 19.72 -6.04
CA ASN A 552 18.05 19.59 -5.40
C ASN A 552 17.89 19.58 -3.88
N PHE A 553 18.55 18.65 -3.20
CA PHE A 553 18.55 18.55 -1.75
C PHE A 553 19.96 18.62 -1.17
N ARG A 554 20.06 19.12 0.04
CA ARG A 554 21.28 19.12 0.86
C ARG A 554 20.93 19.16 2.34
N GLY A 555 21.79 18.57 3.14
CA GLY A 555 21.64 18.52 4.58
C GLY A 555 22.87 17.95 5.23
N GLN A 556 22.83 17.98 6.54
CA GLN A 556 23.94 17.63 7.42
C GLN A 556 23.38 16.94 8.66
N ALA A 557 24.23 16.17 9.33
CA ALA A 557 23.90 15.70 10.65
C ALA A 557 25.12 15.72 11.57
N SER A 558 24.85 15.89 12.85
CA SER A 558 25.88 15.83 13.88
C SER A 558 25.39 15.02 15.06
N ASP A 559 26.29 14.22 15.61
CA ASP A 559 26.06 13.41 16.79
C ASP A 559 26.98 13.88 17.93
N PRO A 560 26.54 13.91 19.21
CA PRO A 560 27.40 14.30 20.32
C PRO A 560 28.64 13.40 20.53
N GLN A 561 28.55 12.13 20.15
CA GLN A 561 29.61 11.12 20.29
C GLN A 561 30.48 11.03 19.04
N ASP A 562 29.88 11.11 17.85
CA ASP A 562 30.57 10.92 16.56
C ASP A 562 30.95 12.23 15.83
N GLY A 563 30.46 13.37 16.30
CA GLY A 563 30.65 14.65 15.63
C GLY A 563 29.87 14.73 14.30
N ALA A 564 30.47 15.32 13.26
CA ALA A 564 29.77 15.49 11.98
C ALA A 564 29.66 14.15 11.21
N LEU A 565 28.43 13.75 10.91
CA LEU A 565 28.14 12.54 10.13
C LEU A 565 28.20 12.83 8.63
N THR A 566 28.76 11.91 7.86
CA THR A 566 28.97 12.06 6.40
C THR A 566 28.78 10.75 5.64
N GLY A 567 28.69 10.84 4.31
CA GLY A 567 28.65 9.67 3.44
C GLY A 567 27.44 8.76 3.71
N GLY A 568 27.70 7.47 3.93
CA GLY A 568 26.66 6.45 4.15
C GLY A 568 25.86 6.61 5.45
N ALA A 569 26.34 7.42 6.40
CA ALA A 569 25.60 7.77 7.62
C ALA A 569 24.39 8.68 7.35
N LEU A 570 24.33 9.34 6.19
CA LEU A 570 23.23 10.19 5.77
C LEU A 570 22.45 9.47 4.67
N LYS A 571 21.17 9.17 4.91
CA LYS A 571 20.25 8.55 3.96
C LYS A 571 19.08 9.48 3.70
N TRP A 572 18.83 9.75 2.44
CA TRP A 572 17.65 10.48 1.98
C TRP A 572 16.59 9.49 1.51
N SER A 573 15.34 9.78 1.88
CA SER A 573 14.16 9.11 1.35
C SER A 573 13.17 10.18 0.88
N VAL A 574 12.48 9.90 -0.21
CA VAL A 574 11.31 10.68 -0.63
C VAL A 574 10.10 9.78 -0.56
N PHE A 575 9.07 10.25 0.13
CA PHE A 575 7.75 9.67 0.17
C PHE A 575 6.86 10.50 -0.75
N LEU A 576 6.21 9.85 -1.71
CA LEU A 576 5.19 10.51 -2.54
C LEU A 576 3.83 10.21 -1.92
N HIS A 577 3.18 11.24 -1.41
CA HIS A 577 1.81 11.16 -0.91
C HIS A 577 0.88 11.43 -2.07
N HIS A 578 -0.08 10.54 -2.30
CA HIS A 578 -1.06 10.66 -3.37
C HIS A 578 -2.43 10.30 -2.81
N ASN A 579 -3.30 11.30 -2.70
CA ASN A 579 -4.62 11.17 -2.10
C ASN A 579 -4.55 10.48 -0.73
N GLU A 580 -5.02 9.22 -0.65
CA GLU A 580 -5.16 8.45 0.58
C GLU A 580 -4.04 7.43 0.79
N HIS A 581 -3.03 7.36 -0.10
CA HIS A 581 -1.92 6.41 0.01
C HIS A 581 -0.54 7.06 -0.21
N ILE A 582 0.51 6.34 0.18
CA ILE A 582 1.91 6.82 0.16
C ILE A 582 2.79 5.81 -0.59
N HIS A 583 3.63 6.30 -1.49
CA HIS A 583 4.71 5.53 -2.10
C HIS A 583 5.98 5.68 -1.25
N SER A 584 6.30 4.68 -0.44
CA SER A 584 7.41 4.73 0.52
C SER A 584 8.82 4.56 -0.06
N ASP A 585 8.92 4.16 -1.33
CA ASP A 585 10.18 3.88 -2.01
C ASP A 585 10.38 4.78 -3.26
N TYR A 586 9.80 5.99 -3.29
CA TYR A 586 9.82 6.82 -4.49
C TYR A 586 11.25 7.22 -4.92
N PHE A 587 12.08 7.64 -3.97
CA PHE A 587 13.49 7.92 -4.22
C PHE A 587 14.32 7.69 -2.96
N THR A 588 15.53 7.15 -3.11
CA THR A 588 16.51 7.08 -2.03
C THR A 588 17.89 7.51 -2.51
N ALA A 589 18.67 8.11 -1.61
CA ALA A 589 20.06 8.46 -1.85
C ALA A 589 20.87 8.45 -0.55
N SER A 590 22.19 8.58 -0.65
CA SER A 590 23.06 8.75 0.51
C SER A 590 24.01 9.93 0.32
N GLY A 591 24.50 10.48 1.43
CA GLY A 591 25.41 11.62 1.45
C GLY A 591 24.74 12.95 1.79
N SER A 592 25.52 14.03 1.77
CA SER A 592 25.10 15.35 2.24
C SER A 592 24.27 16.15 1.23
N SER A 593 24.22 15.74 -0.03
CA SER A 593 23.46 16.43 -1.07
C SER A 593 23.21 15.54 -2.28
N GLY A 594 22.25 15.96 -3.11
CA GLY A 594 21.91 15.29 -4.34
C GLY A 594 20.75 15.96 -5.05
N SER A 595 20.15 15.25 -5.98
CA SER A 595 18.99 15.72 -6.71
C SER A 595 18.18 14.56 -7.24
N PHE A 596 16.86 14.74 -7.34
CA PHE A 596 15.98 13.80 -8.02
C PHE A 596 15.07 14.56 -9.00
N ALA A 597 14.57 13.85 -10.01
CA ALA A 597 13.52 14.37 -10.90
C ALA A 597 12.16 13.90 -10.37
N TYR A 598 11.16 14.75 -10.49
CA TYR A 598 9.78 14.37 -10.18
C TYR A 598 8.99 14.13 -11.46
N ASP A 599 8.44 12.93 -11.59
CA ASP A 599 7.57 12.57 -12.72
C ASP A 599 6.10 12.79 -12.34
N ASP A 600 5.28 13.13 -13.33
CA ASP A 600 3.87 13.45 -13.11
C ASP A 600 3.10 12.20 -12.63
N HIS A 601 2.55 12.29 -11.43
CA HIS A 601 1.89 11.19 -10.72
C HIS A 601 0.42 11.47 -10.40
N GLY A 602 -0.21 12.33 -11.21
CA GLY A 602 -1.63 12.71 -11.04
C GLY A 602 -1.86 13.93 -10.13
N ASP A 603 -3.12 14.17 -9.79
CA ASP A 603 -3.54 15.24 -8.87
C ASP A 603 -3.62 14.73 -7.42
N GLY A 604 -3.64 15.63 -6.45
CA GLY A 604 -3.69 15.27 -5.02
C GLY A 604 -2.36 14.76 -4.47
N VAL A 605 -1.24 15.24 -5.01
CA VAL A 605 0.10 14.77 -4.65
C VAL A 605 0.92 15.81 -3.87
N TYR A 606 1.76 15.35 -2.95
CA TYR A 606 2.88 16.13 -2.43
C TYR A 606 4.06 15.20 -2.11
N LEU A 607 5.26 15.78 -1.98
CA LEU A 607 6.46 15.01 -1.64
C LEU A 607 6.86 15.30 -0.21
N GLU A 608 7.21 14.28 0.56
CA GLU A 608 7.90 14.40 1.82
C GLU A 608 9.35 13.94 1.62
N LEU A 609 10.31 14.85 1.78
CA LEU A 609 11.73 14.57 1.68
C LEU A 609 12.31 14.46 3.09
N CYS A 610 12.81 13.28 3.43
CA CYS A 610 13.38 12.98 4.74
C CYS A 610 14.88 12.74 4.65
N LEU A 611 15.64 13.34 5.56
CA LEU A 611 17.02 13.03 5.85
C LEU A 611 17.08 12.22 7.13
N THR A 612 17.48 10.95 7.01
CA THR A 612 17.82 10.08 8.13
C THR A 612 19.32 10.10 8.34
N ALA A 613 19.76 10.37 9.57
CA ALA A 613 21.14 10.24 9.97
C ALA A 613 21.28 9.04 10.89
N THR A 614 22.28 8.20 10.67
CA THR A 614 22.60 7.04 11.53
C THR A 614 24.03 7.18 12.03
N ASP A 615 24.22 7.14 13.34
CA ASP A 615 25.51 7.23 13.99
C ASP A 615 26.28 5.88 13.93
N SER A 616 27.47 5.82 14.53
CA SER A 616 28.29 4.60 14.59
C SER A 616 27.77 3.54 15.57
N SER A 617 26.89 3.93 16.50
CA SER A 617 26.24 3.06 17.48
C SER A 617 24.96 2.39 16.92
N GLY A 618 24.48 2.88 15.78
CA GLY A 618 23.28 2.45 15.08
C GLY A 618 22.02 3.24 15.43
N LEU A 619 22.13 4.32 16.22
CA LEU A 619 21.01 5.22 16.50
C LEU A 619 20.74 6.13 15.29
N SER A 620 19.46 6.34 15.01
CA SER A 620 19.00 7.23 13.95
C SER A 620 18.16 8.40 14.45
N SER A 621 18.21 9.49 13.69
CA SER A 621 17.15 10.51 13.70
C SER A 621 16.76 10.86 12.28
N GLN A 622 15.57 11.41 12.14
CA GLN A 622 15.03 11.82 10.86
C GLN A 622 14.48 13.24 10.94
N ASN A 623 14.69 13.99 9.88
CA ASN A 623 14.09 15.31 9.68
C ASN A 623 13.47 15.34 8.28
N CYS A 624 12.24 15.82 8.16
CA CYS A 624 11.47 15.81 6.92
C CYS A 624 10.97 17.19 6.54
N VAL A 625 10.85 17.44 5.23
CA VAL A 625 10.24 18.63 4.66
C VAL A 625 9.24 18.25 3.59
N ASN A 626 8.09 18.92 3.58
CA ASN A 626 7.08 18.76 2.54
C ASN A 626 7.38 19.69 1.37
N LEU A 627 7.30 19.17 0.16
CA LEU A 627 7.38 19.91 -1.08
C LEU A 627 6.01 19.84 -1.75
N LEU A 628 5.52 21.00 -2.20
CA LEU A 628 4.18 21.15 -2.73
C LEU A 628 4.24 21.34 -4.25
N PRO A 629 3.34 20.72 -5.02
CA PRO A 629 3.28 21.01 -6.44
C PRO A 629 2.79 22.45 -6.69
N LYS A 630 3.22 23.06 -7.79
CA LYS A 630 2.69 24.33 -8.26
C LYS A 630 1.31 24.10 -8.84
N GLU A 631 0.28 24.58 -8.14
CA GLU A 631 -1.12 24.45 -8.56
C GLU A 631 -1.52 25.47 -9.63
N THR A 632 -2.48 25.09 -10.47
CA THR A 632 -3.20 25.95 -11.40
C THR A 632 -4.62 25.43 -11.64
N THR A 633 -5.46 26.21 -12.30
CA THR A 633 -6.87 25.86 -12.53
C THR A 633 -7.19 25.78 -14.02
N LEU A 634 -7.79 24.66 -14.43
CA LEU A 634 -8.39 24.49 -15.76
C LEU A 634 -9.90 24.66 -15.68
N THR A 635 -10.49 25.27 -16.70
CA THR A 635 -11.94 25.44 -16.85
C THR A 635 -12.44 24.63 -18.03
N PHE A 636 -13.54 23.89 -17.85
CA PHE A 636 -14.14 23.07 -18.89
C PHE A 636 -15.56 23.55 -19.21
N GLN A 637 -15.85 23.71 -20.50
CA GLN A 637 -17.13 24.18 -21.02
C GLN A 637 -17.58 23.33 -22.21
N SER A 638 -18.88 23.31 -22.50
CA SER A 638 -19.39 22.72 -23.74
C SER A 638 -20.35 23.66 -24.46
N GLN A 639 -20.52 23.44 -25.76
CA GLN A 639 -21.52 24.09 -26.59
C GLN A 639 -22.41 23.04 -27.28
N PRO A 640 -23.71 22.93 -26.93
CA PRO A 640 -24.41 23.66 -25.86
C PRO A 640 -23.87 23.33 -24.46
N SER A 641 -24.10 24.21 -23.49
CA SER A 641 -23.66 24.01 -22.09
C SER A 641 -24.44 22.90 -21.40
N GLY A 642 -23.88 22.28 -20.36
CA GLY A 642 -24.50 21.20 -19.60
C GLY A 642 -24.23 19.80 -20.14
N LEU A 643 -23.34 19.65 -21.13
CA LEU A 643 -22.93 18.33 -21.61
C LEU A 643 -21.82 17.76 -20.72
N PRO A 644 -21.76 16.43 -20.54
CA PRO A 644 -20.70 15.80 -19.78
C PRO A 644 -19.37 15.86 -20.54
N LEU A 645 -18.30 16.27 -19.86
CA LEU A 645 -16.92 16.14 -20.32
C LEU A 645 -16.11 15.41 -19.26
N SER A 646 -15.09 14.68 -19.68
CA SER A 646 -14.23 13.93 -18.76
C SER A 646 -12.87 14.59 -18.60
N TYR A 647 -12.38 14.60 -17.36
CA TYR A 647 -11.05 15.01 -16.95
C TYR A 647 -10.43 13.87 -16.15
N ALA A 648 -9.22 13.41 -16.52
CA ALA A 648 -8.50 12.33 -15.85
C ALA A 648 -9.38 11.06 -15.62
N GLY A 649 -10.25 10.74 -16.59
CA GLY A 649 -11.13 9.56 -16.54
C GLY A 649 -12.44 9.75 -15.74
N SER A 650 -12.63 10.89 -15.08
CA SER A 650 -13.86 11.23 -14.35
C SER A 650 -14.74 12.18 -15.15
N SER A 651 -16.05 11.92 -15.21
CA SER A 651 -17.00 12.71 -16.01
C SER A 651 -17.73 13.73 -15.17
N TYR A 652 -17.81 14.97 -15.65
CA TYR A 652 -18.45 16.10 -14.97
C TYR A 652 -19.35 16.87 -15.93
N THR A 653 -20.42 17.46 -15.40
CA THR A 653 -21.33 18.30 -16.19
C THR A 653 -20.75 19.71 -16.33
N THR A 654 -20.70 20.24 -17.55
CA THR A 654 -20.18 21.60 -17.80
C THR A 654 -21.16 22.71 -17.37
N PRO A 655 -20.66 23.90 -16.98
CA PRO A 655 -19.24 24.23 -16.80
C PRO A 655 -18.70 23.72 -15.46
N PHE A 656 -17.43 23.29 -15.44
CA PHE A 656 -16.73 22.93 -14.19
C PHE A 656 -15.28 23.40 -14.23
N ARG A 657 -14.64 23.44 -13.05
CA ARG A 657 -13.22 23.79 -12.89
C ARG A 657 -12.47 22.70 -12.17
N VAL A 658 -11.20 22.54 -12.52
CA VAL A 658 -10.32 21.55 -11.90
C VAL A 658 -9.04 22.22 -11.44
N ARG A 659 -8.66 22.01 -10.18
CA ARG A 659 -7.30 22.29 -9.70
C ARG A 659 -6.40 21.14 -10.08
N THR A 660 -5.28 21.47 -10.70
CA THR A 660 -4.28 20.55 -11.26
C THR A 660 -2.90 21.18 -11.13
N TYR A 661 -1.84 20.49 -11.54
CA TYR A 661 -0.47 20.98 -11.38
C TYR A 661 0.17 21.51 -12.66
N GLN A 662 1.08 22.47 -12.53
CA GLN A 662 1.83 23.05 -13.63
C GLN A 662 2.79 22.03 -14.25
N ASN A 663 2.90 22.07 -15.58
CA ASN A 663 3.62 21.14 -16.47
C ASN A 663 3.07 19.72 -16.52
N ALA A 664 2.00 19.43 -15.78
CA ALA A 664 1.37 18.14 -15.77
C ALA A 664 0.75 17.80 -17.15
N GLU A 665 0.69 16.52 -17.50
CA GLU A 665 -0.09 16.03 -18.63
C GLU A 665 -1.44 15.52 -18.12
N ARG A 666 -2.53 16.03 -18.70
CA ARG A 666 -3.89 15.65 -18.31
C ARG A 666 -4.69 15.23 -19.51
N THR A 667 -5.26 14.03 -19.45
CA THR A 667 -6.19 13.56 -20.48
C THR A 667 -7.56 14.20 -20.29
N ILE A 668 -8.06 14.82 -21.36
CA ILE A 668 -9.39 15.41 -21.44
C ILE A 668 -10.19 14.71 -22.54
N GLU A 669 -11.50 14.56 -22.34
CA GLU A 669 -12.35 13.83 -23.26
C GLU A 669 -13.75 14.43 -23.39
N ALA A 670 -14.23 14.50 -24.63
CA ALA A 670 -15.58 14.85 -25.00
C ALA A 670 -16.22 13.64 -25.69
N PRO A 671 -17.42 13.22 -25.25
CA PRO A 671 -18.17 12.16 -25.93
C PRO A 671 -18.35 12.43 -27.43
N PRO A 672 -18.06 11.47 -28.33
CA PRO A 672 -18.27 11.65 -29.77
C PRO A 672 -19.72 12.01 -30.13
N THR A 673 -20.67 11.55 -29.30
CA THR A 673 -22.09 11.90 -29.36
C THR A 673 -22.62 12.27 -27.99
N ALA A 674 -23.49 13.27 -27.92
CA ALA A 674 -24.16 13.71 -26.69
C ALA A 674 -25.69 13.69 -26.83
N GLN A 675 -26.40 14.02 -25.72
CA GLN A 675 -27.86 14.03 -25.67
C GLN A 675 -28.48 14.82 -26.83
N GLY A 676 -29.57 14.31 -27.40
CA GLY A 676 -30.26 14.93 -28.53
C GLY A 676 -29.64 14.65 -29.91
N GLY A 677 -28.71 13.70 -30.01
CA GLY A 677 -28.06 13.34 -31.29
C GLY A 677 -26.99 14.33 -31.73
N LEU A 678 -26.50 15.14 -30.79
CA LEU A 678 -25.38 16.05 -30.99
C LEU A 678 -24.11 15.25 -31.24
N ARG A 679 -23.29 15.66 -32.21
CA ARG A 679 -21.98 15.06 -32.48
C ARG A 679 -20.85 16.02 -32.16
N PHE A 680 -19.79 15.52 -31.56
CA PHE A 680 -18.60 16.31 -31.26
C PHE A 680 -17.99 16.87 -32.54
N ALA A 681 -17.70 18.17 -32.54
CA ALA A 681 -17.15 18.88 -33.70
C ALA A 681 -15.69 19.29 -33.48
N GLY A 682 -15.29 19.60 -32.23
CA GLY A 682 -13.91 19.96 -31.92
C GLY A 682 -13.76 20.62 -30.55
N TRP A 683 -12.53 20.62 -30.05
CA TRP A 683 -12.13 21.37 -28.87
C TRP A 683 -11.57 22.76 -29.25
N SER A 684 -11.62 23.71 -28.32
CA SER A 684 -11.05 25.05 -28.48
C SER A 684 -9.54 25.07 -28.73
N ASP A 685 -8.83 24.00 -28.37
CA ASP A 685 -7.40 23.80 -28.55
C ASP A 685 -7.06 22.90 -29.76
N VAL A 686 -8.04 22.66 -30.63
CA VAL A 686 -7.96 21.82 -31.84
C VAL A 686 -7.59 20.35 -31.60
N GLY A 687 -7.66 19.86 -30.35
CA GLY A 687 -7.45 18.45 -30.03
C GLY A 687 -8.58 17.53 -30.50
N GLY A 688 -8.27 16.23 -30.61
CA GLY A 688 -9.26 15.19 -30.89
C GLY A 688 -10.25 15.00 -29.73
N ALA A 689 -11.33 14.23 -29.93
CA ALA A 689 -12.36 14.01 -28.92
C ALA A 689 -11.79 13.62 -27.55
N ARG A 690 -10.76 12.75 -27.55
CA ARG A 690 -9.89 12.44 -26.41
C ARG A 690 -8.44 12.79 -26.77
N HIS A 691 -7.76 13.52 -25.90
CA HIS A 691 -6.32 13.81 -26.05
C HIS A 691 -5.73 14.29 -24.71
N SER A 692 -4.40 14.38 -24.64
CA SER A 692 -3.70 14.92 -23.47
C SER A 692 -3.31 16.38 -23.70
N VAL A 693 -3.49 17.20 -22.67
CA VAL A 693 -3.07 18.60 -22.64
C VAL A 693 -1.96 18.78 -21.62
N ARG A 694 -0.93 19.55 -22.01
CA ARG A 694 0.13 19.95 -21.09
C ARG A 694 -0.27 21.25 -20.38
N VAL A 695 -0.32 21.19 -19.06
CA VAL A 695 -0.81 22.28 -18.22
C VAL A 695 0.26 23.37 -18.09
N ALA A 696 0.29 24.35 -18.99
CA ALA A 696 1.22 25.47 -18.91
C ALA A 696 0.85 26.48 -17.80
N GLY A 697 -0.44 26.54 -17.45
CA GLY A 697 -1.05 27.48 -16.51
C GLY A 697 -2.57 27.42 -16.62
N GLU A 698 -3.25 28.52 -16.25
CA GLU A 698 -4.71 28.58 -16.35
C GLU A 698 -5.17 28.55 -17.81
N ALA A 699 -6.15 27.70 -18.12
CA ALA A 699 -6.71 27.58 -19.46
C ALA A 699 -8.19 27.20 -19.42
N THR A 700 -8.91 27.54 -20.49
CA THR A 700 -10.30 27.11 -20.70
C THR A 700 -10.38 26.21 -21.92
N TYR A 701 -10.95 25.01 -21.74
CA TYR A 701 -11.21 24.04 -22.79
C TYR A 701 -12.71 23.96 -23.07
N THR A 702 -13.11 24.29 -24.29
CA THR A 702 -14.51 24.26 -24.73
C THR A 702 -14.73 23.20 -25.79
N ALA A 703 -15.59 22.21 -25.49
CA ALA A 703 -16.02 21.20 -26.47
C ALA A 703 -17.24 21.69 -27.26
N THR A 704 -17.11 21.77 -28.58
CA THR A 704 -18.19 22.20 -29.48
C THR A 704 -18.87 20.99 -30.09
N TYR A 705 -20.21 21.01 -30.13
CA TYR A 705 -21.03 20.00 -30.78
C TYR A 705 -21.87 20.61 -31.90
N ILE A 706 -22.19 19.80 -32.91
CA ILE A 706 -23.12 20.13 -33.99
C ILE A 706 -24.34 19.21 -33.94
N ASP A 707 -25.49 19.74 -34.34
CA ASP A 707 -26.74 19.00 -34.47
C ASP A 707 -26.71 17.99 -35.65
N PRO A 708 -27.72 17.12 -35.78
CA PRO A 708 -27.80 16.19 -36.90
C PRO A 708 -27.70 16.85 -38.29
N ASN A 709 -28.12 18.12 -38.42
CA ASN A 709 -28.08 18.91 -39.66
C ASN A 709 -26.74 19.62 -39.88
N GLY A 710 -25.79 19.50 -38.95
CA GLY A 710 -24.46 20.11 -39.03
C GLY A 710 -24.40 21.56 -38.55
N ALA A 711 -25.45 22.06 -37.89
CA ALA A 711 -25.46 23.39 -37.29
C ALA A 711 -24.98 23.35 -35.84
N ILE A 712 -24.19 24.33 -35.42
CA ILE A 712 -23.84 24.49 -34.00
C ILE A 712 -25.10 24.99 -33.27
N PRO A 713 -25.63 24.26 -32.26
CA PRO A 713 -26.81 24.70 -31.52
C PRO A 713 -26.58 26.07 -30.88
N ALA A 714 -27.61 26.92 -30.92
CA ALA A 714 -27.56 28.24 -30.28
C ALA A 714 -27.28 28.12 -28.79
N GLN A 715 -26.42 28.98 -28.27
CA GLN A 715 -26.12 29.07 -26.84
C GLN A 715 -27.42 29.41 -26.10
N ALA A 716 -27.96 28.47 -25.30
CA ALA A 716 -28.92 28.86 -24.28
C ALA A 716 -28.19 29.84 -23.35
N ALA A 717 -28.82 30.98 -23.03
CA ALA A 717 -28.27 31.98 -22.11
C ALA A 717 -28.25 31.43 -20.68
N ALA A 718 -27.37 30.46 -20.41
CA ALA A 718 -26.89 30.20 -19.08
C ALA A 718 -25.92 31.34 -18.75
N GLY A 719 -26.20 32.08 -17.67
CA GLY A 719 -25.25 33.06 -17.18
C GLY A 719 -23.87 32.44 -17.02
N ALA A 720 -22.82 33.24 -17.14
CA ALA A 720 -21.46 32.87 -16.76
C ALA A 720 -21.44 32.52 -15.26
N GLY A 721 -21.94 31.33 -14.93
CA GLY A 721 -21.92 30.77 -13.61
C GLY A 721 -20.52 30.24 -13.36
N ASP A 722 -19.93 30.65 -12.25
CA ASP A 722 -18.69 30.11 -11.74
C ASP A 722 -18.87 28.60 -11.52
N GLY A 723 -18.47 27.77 -12.50
CA GLY A 723 -18.56 26.31 -12.41
C GLY A 723 -17.88 25.80 -11.14
N ALA A 724 -18.45 24.75 -10.52
CA ALA A 724 -17.93 24.18 -9.29
C ALA A 724 -16.51 23.64 -9.50
N VAL A 725 -15.64 23.83 -8.50
CA VAL A 725 -14.31 23.21 -8.48
C VAL A 725 -14.48 21.77 -8.03
N VAL A 726 -14.19 20.80 -8.91
CA VAL A 726 -14.47 19.38 -8.65
C VAL A 726 -13.33 18.63 -7.96
N ASN A 727 -12.15 19.27 -7.82
CA ASN A 727 -11.02 18.76 -7.02
C ASN A 727 -10.80 19.68 -5.80
N SER A 728 -11.47 19.40 -4.68
CA SER A 728 -11.25 20.10 -3.40
C SER A 728 -10.73 19.18 -2.32
N SER A 729 -9.50 18.72 -2.49
CA SER A 729 -8.67 18.20 -1.40
C SER A 729 -7.19 18.40 -1.75
N SER A 730 -6.70 19.63 -1.58
CA SER A 730 -5.30 19.86 -1.21
C SER A 730 -5.33 20.28 0.26
N PRO A 731 -4.61 19.60 1.16
CA PRO A 731 -4.44 20.09 2.52
C PRO A 731 -3.71 21.44 2.46
N ALA A 732 -4.31 22.48 3.05
CA ALA A 732 -3.73 23.81 3.07
C ALA A 732 -2.46 23.83 3.93
N VAL A 733 -1.29 23.81 3.30
CA VAL A 733 -0.01 24.05 3.99
C VAL A 733 0.25 25.56 4.02
N THR A 734 -0.05 26.22 5.14
CA THR A 734 0.34 27.62 5.35
C THR A 734 1.83 27.72 5.68
N ALA A 735 2.60 28.42 4.84
CA ALA A 735 4.01 28.74 5.08
C ALA A 735 4.20 29.66 6.30
N PRO A 736 5.20 29.44 7.18
CA PRO A 736 5.59 30.42 8.18
C PRO A 736 6.42 31.54 7.54
N SER A 737 5.88 32.76 7.54
CA SER A 737 6.62 33.97 7.14
C SER A 737 7.76 34.29 8.11
N THR A 738 8.99 34.37 7.63
CA THR A 738 10.09 35.05 8.31
C THR A 738 9.86 36.56 8.24
N ASN A 739 9.62 37.23 9.37
CA ASN A 739 9.67 38.69 9.43
C ASN A 739 10.89 39.14 10.24
N SER A 740 11.85 39.69 9.51
CA SER A 740 12.92 40.54 9.99
C SER A 740 12.37 41.76 10.72
N GLN A 741 12.96 42.10 11.86
CA GLN A 741 12.69 43.33 12.59
C GLN A 741 13.10 44.57 11.76
N SER A 742 12.21 45.55 11.66
CA SER A 742 12.62 46.96 11.58
C SER A 742 11.56 47.88 12.21
N SER A 743 12.00 48.56 13.26
CA SER A 743 11.56 49.83 13.87
C SER A 743 10.35 50.60 13.31
N GLY A 744 9.51 51.12 14.22
CA GLY A 744 9.09 52.53 14.16
C GLY A 744 7.59 52.86 14.24
N GLN A 745 7.15 53.27 15.43
CA GLN A 745 6.25 54.41 15.71
C GLN A 745 4.80 54.51 15.14
N SER A 746 3.86 54.39 16.09
CA SER A 746 2.79 55.35 16.47
C SER A 746 1.60 55.73 15.54
N ALA A 747 0.41 55.50 16.13
CA ALA A 747 -0.70 56.45 16.39
C ALA A 747 -1.87 56.66 15.39
N GLY A 748 -3.08 56.68 15.99
CA GLY A 748 -4.26 57.46 15.58
C GLY A 748 -5.32 56.70 14.77
N GLN A 749 -6.48 56.32 15.35
CA GLN A 749 -7.77 57.07 15.32
C GLN A 749 -8.28 57.36 13.89
N SER A 750 -9.55 57.20 13.48
CA SER A 750 -10.83 56.86 14.09
C SER A 750 -11.91 56.88 12.98
N ALA A 751 -12.92 56.00 13.11
CA ALA A 751 -14.36 56.23 12.94
C ALA A 751 -15.00 56.78 11.63
N GLY A 752 -16.07 56.09 11.21
CA GLY A 752 -17.12 56.58 10.30
C GLY A 752 -18.19 55.51 10.02
N GLN A 753 -19.34 55.60 10.70
CA GLN A 753 -20.46 54.65 10.73
C GLN A 753 -21.44 54.76 9.55
N GLY A 754 -22.17 53.68 9.27
CA GLY A 754 -23.45 53.68 8.52
C GLY A 754 -24.06 52.27 8.35
N ALA A 755 -25.14 51.98 9.08
CA ALA A 755 -25.86 50.71 9.30
C ALA A 755 -26.49 50.05 8.03
N GLY A 756 -26.86 48.77 7.99
CA GLY A 756 -26.85 47.70 9.00
C GLY A 756 -27.55 46.41 8.51
N GLN A 757 -27.37 45.29 9.22
CA GLN A 757 -28.37 44.23 9.46
C GLN A 757 -27.82 43.21 10.48
N HIS A 758 -28.73 42.67 11.27
CA HIS A 758 -28.51 42.01 12.57
C HIS A 758 -27.64 40.74 12.55
N SER A 759 -26.56 40.73 13.34
CA SER A 759 -25.95 39.54 13.94
C SER A 759 -25.92 39.72 15.47
N GLY A 760 -26.48 38.75 16.21
CA GLY A 760 -26.56 38.78 17.66
C GLY A 760 -25.38 38.04 18.30
N ASN A 761 -24.44 38.79 18.87
CA ASN A 761 -23.39 38.29 19.76
C ASN A 761 -23.93 38.13 21.19
N GLY A 762 -23.64 36.98 21.82
CA GLY A 762 -23.67 36.81 23.29
C GLY A 762 -22.27 37.05 23.88
N ARG A 763 -22.18 37.96 24.85
CA ARG A 763 -20.98 38.51 25.52
C ARG A 763 -20.06 37.47 26.18
N ILE A 764 -18.75 37.72 26.05
CA ILE A 764 -17.68 37.19 26.89
C ILE A 764 -17.64 37.97 28.22
N LEU A 765 -17.63 37.25 29.35
CA LEU A 765 -17.20 37.79 30.64
C LEU A 765 -15.73 37.39 30.85
N THR A 766 -14.86 38.39 31.00
CA THR A 766 -13.48 38.21 31.46
C THR A 766 -13.39 38.67 32.92
N GLU A 767 -13.01 37.77 33.83
CA GLU A 767 -12.43 38.13 35.14
C GLU A 767 -11.21 37.24 35.44
N GLY A 768 -10.10 37.88 35.85
CA GLY A 768 -9.08 37.37 36.78
C GLY A 768 -7.98 36.42 36.26
N ALA A 769 -6.75 36.95 36.07
CA ALA A 769 -5.49 36.25 35.73
C ALA A 769 -4.95 35.31 36.87
N PRO A 770 -3.96 34.40 36.66
CA PRO A 770 -2.60 34.72 36.18
C PRO A 770 -2.01 33.78 35.10
N GLU A 771 -0.83 34.19 34.64
CA GLU A 771 -0.01 33.74 33.51
C GLU A 771 0.32 32.24 33.43
N GLY A 772 0.47 31.75 32.19
CA GLY A 772 1.10 30.46 31.87
C GLY A 772 0.14 29.27 31.82
N GLY A 773 -0.48 29.04 30.66
CA GLY A 773 -1.28 27.85 30.38
C GLY A 773 -2.52 28.15 29.54
N ALA A 774 -2.59 27.60 28.33
CA ALA A 774 -3.76 27.72 27.48
C ALA A 774 -4.96 27.00 28.11
N ARG A 775 -6.12 27.67 28.19
CA ARG A 775 -7.41 27.11 28.60
C ARG A 775 -8.32 26.99 27.36
N LEU A 776 -9.04 25.87 27.22
CA LEU A 776 -9.92 25.49 26.10
C LEU A 776 -11.40 25.81 26.43
N LEU A 777 -12.19 26.25 25.44
CA LEU A 777 -13.65 26.41 25.51
C LEU A 777 -14.30 26.05 24.15
N LEU A 778 -15.27 25.13 24.15
CA LEU A 778 -15.86 24.44 22.97
C LEU A 778 -17.23 25.03 22.54
N ARG A 779 -17.60 24.98 21.25
CA ARG A 779 -18.97 25.27 20.76
C ARG A 779 -19.33 24.41 19.52
N ALA A 780 -20.55 23.85 19.48
CA ALA A 780 -21.05 22.91 18.47
C ALA A 780 -21.98 23.55 17.40
N ALA A 781 -22.09 22.91 16.22
CA ALA A 781 -23.17 23.14 15.26
C ALA A 781 -23.67 21.80 14.65
N SER A 782 -24.99 21.66 14.59
CA SER A 782 -25.75 20.43 14.32
C SER A 782 -26.16 20.26 12.85
N GLN A 783 -26.05 19.04 12.32
CA GLN A 783 -27.12 18.31 11.58
C GLN A 783 -26.53 17.00 11.05
N PHE A 784 -26.91 15.87 11.66
CA PHE A 784 -26.94 14.46 11.23
C PHE A 784 -26.76 13.60 12.50
N ASN A 785 -27.63 12.61 12.71
CA ASN A 785 -27.82 11.86 13.96
C ASN A 785 -26.71 10.83 14.26
N GLU A 786 -25.46 11.27 14.32
CA GLU A 786 -24.32 10.50 14.85
C GLU A 786 -23.51 11.46 15.73
N ARG A 787 -22.98 11.01 16.87
CA ARG A 787 -22.23 11.89 17.80
C ARG A 787 -20.78 12.03 17.29
N TRP A 788 -20.41 13.22 16.84
CA TRP A 788 -19.04 13.56 16.40
C TRP A 788 -18.34 14.43 17.47
N ALA A 789 -17.06 14.19 17.71
CA ALA A 789 -16.18 15.12 18.42
C ALA A 789 -15.09 15.63 17.46
N ALA A 790 -14.71 16.90 17.60
CA ALA A 790 -13.69 17.56 16.78
C ALA A 790 -12.51 18.00 17.66
N VAL A 791 -11.29 17.77 17.18
CA VAL A 791 -10.05 18.17 17.86
C VAL A 791 -9.57 19.50 17.27
N GLN A 792 -9.30 20.48 18.13
CA GLN A 792 -8.63 21.72 17.75
C GLN A 792 -7.34 21.89 18.54
N TRP A 793 -6.29 22.38 17.86
CA TRP A 793 -5.04 22.78 18.51
C TRP A 793 -4.79 24.27 18.29
N LYS A 794 -3.98 24.88 19.16
CA LYS A 794 -3.53 26.26 18.99
C LYS A 794 -2.11 26.22 18.43
N ASN A 795 -1.90 26.87 17.28
CA ASN A 795 -0.55 27.08 16.78
C ASN A 795 0.24 28.02 17.70
N ASP A 796 1.54 28.16 17.45
CA ASP A 796 2.48 28.96 18.25
C ASP A 796 2.12 30.45 18.37
N LYS A 797 1.14 30.92 17.59
CA LYS A 797 0.59 32.30 17.64
C LYS A 797 -0.69 32.38 18.47
N GLY A 798 -1.09 31.29 19.11
CA GLY A 798 -2.30 31.19 19.91
C GLY A 798 -3.58 31.24 19.07
N GLN A 799 -3.54 30.84 17.79
CA GLN A 799 -4.70 30.75 16.91
C GLN A 799 -5.20 29.31 16.79
N TRP A 800 -6.51 29.12 16.91
CA TRP A 800 -7.15 27.81 16.85
C TRP A 800 -7.19 27.26 15.42
N GLN A 801 -6.86 25.99 15.26
CA GLN A 801 -6.97 25.22 14.02
C GLN A 801 -7.90 24.03 14.25
N THR A 802 -8.88 23.84 13.36
CA THR A 802 -9.70 22.62 13.31
C THR A 802 -8.97 21.57 12.50
N VAL A 803 -8.91 20.33 12.98
CA VAL A 803 -8.43 19.22 12.16
C VAL A 803 -9.64 18.51 11.56
N ASP A 804 -9.91 18.75 10.28
CA ASP A 804 -10.92 18.02 9.51
C ASP A 804 -10.26 16.76 8.92
N GLY A 805 -10.86 15.58 9.14
CA GLY A 805 -10.37 14.31 8.57
C GLY A 805 -10.29 13.11 9.52
N TRP A 806 -10.84 13.19 10.73
CA TRP A 806 -10.68 12.12 11.73
C TRP A 806 -11.90 11.21 11.76
N GLN A 807 -11.71 9.92 11.47
CA GLN A 807 -12.74 8.91 11.70
C GLN A 807 -12.58 8.35 13.11
N GLY A 808 -13.58 8.60 13.96
CA GLY A 808 -13.76 7.86 15.20
C GLY A 808 -14.82 6.78 14.99
N ALA A 809 -14.54 5.55 15.42
CA ALA A 809 -15.57 4.52 15.56
C ALA A 809 -15.94 4.39 17.05
N VAL A 810 -17.25 4.33 17.32
CA VAL A 810 -17.75 3.96 18.65
C VAL A 810 -17.82 2.44 18.71
N VAL A 811 -17.01 1.82 19.58
CA VAL A 811 -17.00 0.38 19.81
C VAL A 811 -17.19 0.14 21.30
N ASN A 812 -18.22 -0.61 21.69
CA ASN A 812 -18.50 -1.00 23.09
C ASN A 812 -18.58 0.15 24.12
N GLY A 813 -19.00 1.34 23.69
CA GLY A 813 -19.15 2.51 24.57
C GLY A 813 -17.90 3.40 24.65
N TYR A 814 -16.80 3.01 23.99
CA TYR A 814 -15.55 3.77 23.90
C TYR A 814 -15.42 4.41 22.51
N GLN A 815 -14.82 5.60 22.42
CA GLN A 815 -14.46 6.24 21.15
C GLN A 815 -12.98 5.99 20.84
N ARG A 816 -12.69 5.34 19.70
CA ARG A 816 -11.31 5.13 19.19
C ARG A 816 -10.90 6.24 18.23
N TRP A 817 -9.69 6.76 18.38
CA TRP A 817 -9.12 7.83 17.54
C TRP A 817 -7.79 7.37 16.90
N TRP A 818 -7.55 7.82 15.66
CA TRP A 818 -6.34 7.49 14.89
C TRP A 818 -5.48 8.72 14.67
N ILE A 819 -4.31 8.79 15.29
CA ILE A 819 -3.38 9.91 15.09
C ILE A 819 -2.46 9.60 13.91
N GLY A 820 -2.64 10.32 12.80
CA GLY A 820 -1.69 10.31 11.69
C GLY A 820 -0.31 10.83 12.12
N PRO A 821 0.76 10.50 11.38
CA PRO A 821 2.15 10.84 11.71
C PRO A 821 2.43 12.36 11.88
N ASP A 822 1.49 13.24 11.54
CA ASP A 822 1.69 14.69 11.51
C ASP A 822 1.48 15.44 12.84
N LEU A 823 1.21 14.76 13.96
CA LEU A 823 1.01 15.41 15.29
C LEU A 823 2.08 15.09 16.34
N TYR A 824 3.12 14.33 15.98
CA TYR A 824 4.09 13.82 16.95
C TYR A 824 5.01 14.89 17.57
N ASN A 825 4.91 16.16 17.15
CA ASN A 825 5.76 17.26 17.64
C ASN A 825 5.03 18.50 18.21
N ALA A 826 3.72 18.42 18.50
CA ALA A 826 2.94 19.56 19.01
C ALA A 826 2.77 19.59 20.56
N GLY A 827 3.84 19.42 21.35
CA GLY A 827 3.83 19.67 22.80
C GLY A 827 2.83 18.81 23.63
N PRO A 828 2.64 19.10 24.94
CA PRO A 828 1.82 18.23 25.79
C PRO A 828 0.32 18.40 25.53
N PHE A 829 -0.35 17.29 25.24
CA PHE A 829 -1.78 17.17 24.95
C PHE A 829 -2.60 16.91 26.23
N ARG A 830 -3.89 17.28 26.23
CA ARG A 830 -4.89 16.87 27.23
C ARG A 830 -6.22 16.57 26.53
N TRP A 831 -7.04 15.67 27.07
CA TRP A 831 -8.44 15.50 26.65
C TRP A 831 -9.41 15.85 27.78
N ALA A 832 -10.67 16.16 27.44
CA ALA A 832 -11.75 16.41 28.41
C ALA A 832 -13.11 15.91 27.87
N ILE A 833 -13.93 15.36 28.77
CA ILE A 833 -15.30 14.90 28.49
C ILE A 833 -16.26 15.92 29.10
N LEU A 834 -17.20 16.42 28.30
CA LEU A 834 -18.26 17.34 28.73
C LEU A 834 -19.65 16.71 28.59
N ASP A 835 -20.56 17.13 29.45
CA ASP A 835 -22.01 16.96 29.25
C ASP A 835 -22.42 17.70 27.96
N GLY A 836 -23.03 16.98 27.02
CA GLY A 836 -23.36 17.46 25.68
C GLY A 836 -24.40 18.59 25.60
N GLU A 837 -25.22 18.82 26.62
CA GLU A 837 -26.23 19.90 26.62
C GLU A 837 -25.86 21.07 27.53
N ALA A 838 -25.19 20.82 28.67
CA ALA A 838 -24.84 21.87 29.64
C ALA A 838 -23.38 22.34 29.57
N GLY A 839 -22.49 21.60 28.89
CA GLY A 839 -21.07 21.94 28.79
C GLY A 839 -20.28 21.81 30.09
N ASN A 840 -20.84 21.13 31.10
CA ASN A 840 -20.15 20.89 32.36
C ASN A 840 -19.02 19.88 32.17
N LEU A 841 -17.87 20.13 32.80
CA LEU A 841 -16.72 19.22 32.79
C LEU A 841 -17.01 17.97 33.61
N LEU A 842 -17.03 16.81 32.95
CA LEU A 842 -17.26 15.52 33.59
C LEU A 842 -15.94 14.80 33.93
N ALA A 843 -14.93 14.88 33.05
CA ALA A 843 -13.59 14.33 33.27
C ALA A 843 -12.53 15.01 32.39
N ALA A 844 -11.25 14.97 32.77
CA ALA A 844 -10.13 15.42 31.94
C ALA A 844 -8.83 14.68 32.29
N SER A 845 -7.89 14.62 31.33
CA SER A 845 -6.57 14.04 31.54
C SER A 845 -5.54 15.03 32.08
N GLU A 846 -4.49 14.49 32.70
CA GLU A 846 -3.24 15.21 32.90
C GLU A 846 -2.49 15.42 31.56
N PRO A 847 -1.53 16.35 31.47
CA PRO A 847 -0.75 16.58 30.26
C PRO A 847 0.09 15.36 29.89
N PHE A 848 0.11 14.99 28.62
CA PHE A 848 0.94 13.89 28.11
C PHE A 848 1.62 14.26 26.78
N ASN A 849 2.81 13.71 26.55
CA ASN A 849 3.51 13.81 25.26
C ASN A 849 3.32 12.51 24.47
N LEU A 850 3.25 12.58 23.15
CA LEU A 850 3.24 11.40 22.28
C LEU A 850 4.67 10.85 22.13
N PRO A 851 4.92 9.53 22.24
CA PRO A 851 6.26 8.96 22.05
C PRO A 851 6.66 8.91 20.56
N GLU A 852 7.95 9.13 20.25
CA GLU A 852 8.55 8.93 18.93
C GLU A 852 8.67 7.43 18.60
N ALA A 853 8.28 7.01 17.39
CA ALA A 853 8.62 5.68 16.87
C ALA A 853 8.70 5.67 15.34
N GLU A 854 9.80 5.12 14.84
CA GLU A 854 10.00 4.71 13.45
C GLU A 854 8.89 3.69 13.04
N ASP A 855 8.17 3.99 11.97
CA ASP A 855 7.32 3.08 11.19
C ASP A 855 6.14 2.31 11.85
N LYS A 856 5.43 2.86 12.86
CA LYS A 856 4.16 2.25 13.34
C LYS A 856 3.05 3.26 13.65
N MET A 857 1.87 3.09 13.04
CA MET A 857 0.60 3.69 13.52
C MET A 857 0.16 3.03 14.83
N ARG A 858 -0.45 3.79 15.76
CA ARG A 858 -1.09 3.25 16.97
C ARG A 858 -2.50 3.80 17.19
N VAL A 859 -3.36 2.94 17.75
CA VAL A 859 -4.76 3.20 18.14
C VAL A 859 -4.81 3.78 19.55
N TRP A 860 -5.63 4.80 19.79
CA TRP A 860 -5.94 5.29 21.15
C TRP A 860 -7.42 5.08 21.48
N GLU A 861 -7.70 4.52 22.65
CA GLU A 861 -9.05 4.33 23.21
C GLU A 861 -9.34 5.37 24.30
N VAL A 862 -10.47 6.08 24.18
CA VAL A 862 -10.97 6.99 25.22
C VAL A 862 -12.34 6.48 25.70
N PRO A 863 -12.55 6.27 27.02
CA PRO A 863 -13.85 5.90 27.59
C PRO A 863 -14.97 6.89 27.34
#